data_AF-A0A2H4SUJ0-F1
#
_entry.id   AF-A0A2H4SUJ0-F1
#
_cell.length_a   1.000
_cell.length_b   1.000
_cell.length_c   1.000
_cell.angle_alpha   90.00
_cell.angle_beta   90.00
_cell.angle_gamma   90.00
#
_symmetry.space_group_name_H-M   'P 1'
#
loop_
_entity.id
_entity.type
_entity.pdbx_description
1 polymer ?
#
loop_
_entity_poly.entity_id
_entity_poly.type
_entity_poly.pdbx_seq_one_letter_code
_entity_poly.pdbx_strand_id
1 'polypeptide(L)'
;MVAEQGTGGPVERSRRNLSTSAPRPSSDTESVPEADVQMTQPAQDEQKTTTQTQPSQESPRRCDSAPRATSPPAALSPRDINSRTPTPHPNALRPGQKCSHNHSSSAPAHPLEPPVTRTTLSELDVTKIIHNPKLRHDINFDPELHFRPNLDGEKGRKKQDRASQFWRALKRELTMFVADRPTFYATYGRSDDWTLPTLLKAVKEIIQTLVPQRDRHFLDEGLNVELLMQQFHKGIADLEKLAQWLSQVLKSHCAPMRDDWVDAMYKQISNGNKNSDIDELAGGMRSLLSVLEAMKLDVANHQIRCLRPVLIEDTIHFEQKFFLKKMASKKMDIGPSKKWYKDAAAQHATGITTSTLTFGDTGVFFEALSRLILPSSPEKRLPSTFLFDEERILKLRCDMLDCINLQVCMRMYEDLERIGRYNASGLFAGPTLDGSTTRRSSSAGSEFNFNTPLETSRPSSITFSTTGSADSSARSSLNLPAYVAPDNCEAKNKRKLYRSLVALLQSVAPVGLRHATRWQSMSSSIALQIFRYTKAPTSMLSTFEDKLATIIRGMDSPLYKEVEKSFHIRLMVELSSRVREYRALSGVGLFTAATTGRSQAQARNHDHEDSVLEDIAIRLAHLGVLHWRVWAQTAYVDEDSMVVDSET
;
A
#
# COMPACT_ATOMS: atom_id res chain seq x y z
N MET A 1 -49.73 50.09 34.56
CA MET A 1 -49.53 50.86 33.32
C MET A 1 -48.03 50.97 33.08
N VAL A 2 -47.53 50.34 32.00
CA VAL A 2 -46.61 50.86 30.95
C VAL A 2 -45.67 52.01 31.35
N ALA A 3 -44.39 52.13 30.97
CA ALA A 3 -43.39 51.25 30.33
C ALA A 3 -42.04 52.03 30.18
N GLU A 4 -40.94 51.29 29.94
CA GLU A 4 -39.74 51.61 29.10
C GLU A 4 -38.86 52.85 29.43
N GLN A 5 -37.55 52.95 29.15
CA GLN A 5 -36.48 52.16 28.51
C GLN A 5 -35.13 52.88 28.78
N GLY A 6 -33.99 52.16 28.70
CA GLY A 6 -32.78 52.68 28.02
C GLY A 6 -31.47 52.84 28.80
N THR A 7 -30.47 51.99 28.48
CA THR A 7 -28.99 52.21 28.46
C THR A 7 -28.34 50.88 27.99
N GLY A 8 -27.32 50.72 27.14
CA GLY A 8 -26.35 51.61 26.50
C GLY A 8 -24.92 51.02 26.51
N GLY A 9 -24.61 50.03 25.64
CA GLY A 9 -23.26 49.61 25.12
C GLY A 9 -22.15 49.05 26.06
N PRO A 10 -20.98 48.59 25.54
CA PRO A 10 -20.72 47.60 24.48
C PRO A 10 -19.84 46.39 24.93
N VAL A 11 -19.69 45.38 24.05
CA VAL A 11 -19.14 44.04 24.30
C VAL A 11 -17.65 43.90 23.91
N GLU A 12 -16.80 43.42 24.83
CA GLU A 12 -15.43 42.97 24.58
C GLU A 12 -15.32 41.44 24.52
N ARG A 13 -14.66 40.91 23.48
CA ARG A 13 -14.35 39.49 23.26
C ARG A 13 -13.12 39.08 24.07
N SER A 14 -13.23 38.03 24.89
CA SER A 14 -12.08 37.38 25.54
C SER A 14 -11.80 36.01 24.94
N ARG A 15 -10.62 35.86 24.32
CA ARG A 15 -10.00 34.59 23.90
C ARG A 15 -9.47 33.86 25.13
N ARG A 16 -9.69 32.55 25.24
CA ARG A 16 -8.93 31.67 26.15
C ARG A 16 -8.18 30.59 25.36
N ASN A 17 -6.85 30.65 25.46
CA ASN A 17 -5.92 29.58 25.12
C ASN A 17 -5.89 28.55 26.25
N LEU A 18 -5.80 27.27 25.93
CA LEU A 18 -5.34 26.23 26.87
C LEU A 18 -4.41 25.24 26.17
N SER A 19 -3.14 25.25 26.60
CA SER A 19 -2.18 24.15 26.53
C SER A 19 -2.09 23.53 27.93
N THR A 20 -1.97 22.19 28.02
CA THR A 20 -1.15 21.41 28.99
C THR A 20 -1.42 19.91 28.75
N SER A 21 -0.44 19.11 28.32
CA SER A 21 0.42 18.23 29.14
C SER A 21 -0.15 16.81 29.35
N ALA A 22 0.60 15.82 28.87
CA ALA A 22 0.35 14.38 29.03
C ALA A 22 0.68 13.88 30.46
N PRO A 23 0.06 12.81 30.98
CA PRO A 23 0.44 12.21 32.25
C PRO A 23 1.37 11.00 32.10
N ARG A 24 2.35 10.91 33.01
CA ARG A 24 3.17 9.72 33.32
C ARG A 24 2.54 8.94 34.50
N PRO A 25 2.86 7.64 34.70
CA PRO A 25 2.12 6.76 35.58
C PRO A 25 2.61 6.85 37.04
N SER A 26 1.68 6.76 37.99
CA SER A 26 1.97 6.45 39.40
C SER A 26 1.11 5.26 39.80
N SER A 27 1.74 4.31 40.48
CA SER A 27 1.15 3.18 41.19
C SER A 27 0.14 3.65 42.23
N ASP A 28 -1.04 3.05 42.26
CA ASP A 28 -1.58 2.43 43.48
C ASP A 28 -2.83 1.61 43.17
N THR A 29 -2.88 0.46 43.84
CA THR A 29 -3.89 -0.59 43.82
C THR A 29 -5.24 -0.11 44.38
N GLU A 30 -6.32 -0.29 43.62
CA GLU A 30 -7.65 -0.54 44.18
C GLU A 30 -8.55 -1.27 43.18
N SER A 31 -9.11 -2.38 43.63
CA SER A 31 -9.88 -3.38 42.89
C SER A 31 -11.39 -3.14 42.97
N VAL A 32 -12.08 -3.02 41.83
CA VAL A 32 -13.56 -3.03 41.71
C VAL A 32 -13.94 -3.69 40.36
N PRO A 33 -15.04 -4.48 40.26
CA PRO A 33 -15.04 -5.76 39.53
C PRO A 33 -15.49 -5.71 38.06
N GLU A 34 -15.10 -6.77 37.34
CA GLU A 34 -15.45 -7.12 35.97
C GLU A 34 -16.97 -7.22 35.76
N ALA A 35 -17.47 -6.56 34.71
CA ALA A 35 -18.78 -6.82 34.15
C ALA A 35 -18.62 -7.73 32.92
N ASP A 36 -18.98 -8.99 33.11
CA ASP A 36 -19.14 -10.01 32.07
C ASP A 36 -20.12 -9.53 30.99
N VAL A 37 -19.65 -9.39 29.75
CA VAL A 37 -20.53 -9.21 28.58
C VAL A 37 -20.76 -10.59 27.97
N GLN A 38 -21.74 -11.28 28.53
CA GLN A 38 -22.23 -12.56 28.01
C GLN A 38 -23.07 -12.30 26.74
N MET A 39 -22.62 -12.81 25.59
CA MET A 39 -23.41 -12.83 24.37
C MET A 39 -24.54 -13.86 24.48
N THR A 40 -25.77 -13.38 24.63
CA THR A 40 -26.97 -14.22 24.56
C THR A 40 -27.24 -14.64 23.11
N GLN A 41 -27.25 -15.95 22.85
CA GLN A 41 -27.78 -16.53 21.62
C GLN A 41 -29.31 -16.42 21.60
N PRO A 42 -29.95 -16.00 20.49
CA PRO A 42 -31.39 -16.12 20.36
C PRO A 42 -31.80 -17.55 20.00
N ALA A 43 -32.86 -18.02 20.64
CA ALA A 43 -33.48 -19.32 20.47
C ALA A 43 -33.98 -19.57 19.04
N GLN A 44 -33.90 -20.84 18.63
CA GLN A 44 -34.46 -21.39 17.40
C GLN A 44 -35.97 -21.59 17.57
N ASP A 45 -36.76 -21.06 16.64
CA ASP A 45 -38.09 -21.58 16.35
C ASP A 45 -38.14 -21.98 14.88
N GLU A 46 -38.30 -23.29 14.65
CA GLU A 46 -38.49 -23.90 13.35
C GLU A 46 -39.95 -23.73 12.90
N GLN A 47 -40.17 -23.08 11.76
CA GLN A 47 -41.30 -23.43 10.89
C GLN A 47 -40.92 -23.28 9.41
N LYS A 48 -40.83 -24.44 8.75
CA LYS A 48 -40.67 -24.66 7.32
C LYS A 48 -41.84 -24.05 6.54
N THR A 49 -41.57 -23.16 5.59
CA THR A 49 -42.29 -23.17 4.30
C THR A 49 -41.39 -22.64 3.19
N THR A 50 -41.31 -23.42 2.11
CA THR A 50 -40.37 -23.36 0.99
C THR A 50 -40.88 -22.43 -0.11
N THR A 51 -40.13 -21.39 -0.47
CA THR A 51 -40.11 -20.83 -1.84
C THR A 51 -38.78 -20.12 -2.10
N GLN A 52 -37.99 -20.69 -3.00
CA GLN A 52 -36.66 -20.22 -3.40
C GLN A 52 -36.74 -19.05 -4.38
N THR A 53 -36.05 -17.95 -4.06
CA THR A 53 -35.54 -17.01 -5.07
C THR A 53 -34.14 -16.56 -4.65
N GLN A 54 -33.11 -17.05 -5.35
CA GLN A 54 -31.71 -16.72 -5.11
C GLN A 54 -31.38 -15.28 -5.54
N PRO A 55 -30.67 -14.49 -4.72
CA PRO A 55 -29.92 -13.33 -5.22
C PRO A 55 -28.47 -13.72 -5.52
N SER A 56 -28.06 -13.40 -6.74
CA SER A 56 -26.73 -13.60 -7.32
C SER A 56 -25.62 -12.98 -6.47
N GLN A 57 -24.79 -13.81 -5.84
CA GLN A 57 -23.52 -13.39 -5.25
C GLN A 57 -22.43 -13.40 -6.33
N GLU A 58 -22.11 -12.23 -6.86
CA GLU A 58 -20.99 -12.04 -7.78
C GLU A 58 -19.66 -12.18 -7.01
N SER A 59 -18.90 -13.22 -7.34
CA SER A 59 -17.55 -13.46 -6.82
C SER A 59 -16.56 -12.44 -7.40
N PRO A 60 -15.56 -11.95 -6.64
CA PRO A 60 -14.47 -11.19 -7.23
C PRO A 60 -13.58 -12.15 -8.05
N ARG A 61 -13.79 -12.15 -9.37
CA ARG A 61 -12.95 -12.90 -10.32
C ARG A 61 -11.67 -12.12 -10.60
N ARG A 62 -10.55 -12.86 -10.54
CA ARG A 62 -9.31 -12.77 -11.32
C ARG A 62 -8.80 -11.38 -11.75
N CYS A 63 -7.59 -11.07 -11.28
CA CYS A 63 -6.67 -10.18 -11.98
C CYS A 63 -6.26 -10.82 -13.32
N ASP A 64 -6.94 -10.45 -14.41
CA ASP A 64 -6.42 -10.73 -15.76
C ASP A 64 -5.34 -9.69 -16.09
N SER A 65 -4.14 -10.22 -16.36
CA SER A 65 -2.98 -9.46 -16.80
C SER A 65 -3.19 -9.02 -18.25
N ALA A 66 -2.95 -7.74 -18.54
CA ALA A 66 -3.01 -7.18 -19.89
C ALA A 66 -2.12 -7.95 -20.89
N PRO A 67 -2.54 -8.14 -22.15
CA PRO A 67 -1.71 -8.74 -23.16
C PRO A 67 -0.67 -7.73 -23.64
N ARG A 68 0.60 -8.13 -23.58
CA ARG A 68 1.75 -7.36 -24.07
C ARG A 68 1.79 -7.40 -25.59
N ALA A 69 1.94 -6.23 -26.20
CA ALA A 69 2.19 -6.04 -27.63
C ALA A 69 3.46 -6.77 -28.09
N THR A 70 3.33 -7.55 -29.16
CA THR A 70 4.43 -8.22 -29.87
C THR A 70 4.81 -7.36 -31.07
N SER A 71 6.07 -6.90 -31.13
CA SER A 71 6.67 -6.28 -32.31
C SER A 71 6.98 -7.34 -33.38
N PRO A 72 6.94 -7.00 -34.68
CA PRO A 72 7.09 -7.96 -35.78
C PRO A 72 8.56 -8.16 -36.19
N PRO A 73 8.95 -9.31 -36.77
CA PRO A 73 10.16 -9.41 -37.56
C PRO A 73 9.88 -9.13 -39.05
N ALA A 74 10.87 -8.52 -39.69
CA ALA A 74 10.86 -8.10 -41.09
C ALA A 74 11.33 -9.20 -42.06
N ALA A 75 10.80 -9.10 -43.28
CA ALA A 75 11.36 -9.45 -44.59
C ALA A 75 11.73 -10.92 -44.91
N LEU A 76 11.12 -11.45 -45.98
CA LEU A 76 11.75 -11.84 -47.25
C LEU A 76 10.66 -12.22 -48.29
N SER A 77 10.76 -11.68 -49.50
CA SER A 77 9.93 -11.99 -50.70
C SER A 77 10.68 -12.98 -51.61
N PRO A 78 10.28 -13.25 -52.89
CA PRO A 78 8.97 -13.50 -53.54
C PRO A 78 8.99 -14.78 -54.43
N ARG A 79 7.84 -15.25 -54.96
CA ARG A 79 7.58 -15.49 -56.42
C ARG A 79 6.40 -16.42 -56.78
N ASP A 80 5.84 -16.10 -57.96
CA ASP A 80 5.17 -16.90 -59.01
C ASP A 80 3.68 -17.32 -58.85
N ILE A 81 2.75 -16.69 -59.59
CA ILE A 81 2.29 -16.97 -60.97
C ILE A 81 1.40 -18.23 -61.07
N ASN A 82 0.07 -18.07 -61.22
CA ASN A 82 -0.62 -18.45 -62.45
C ASN A 82 -2.13 -18.10 -62.52
N SER A 83 -2.42 -17.37 -63.60
CA SER A 83 -3.63 -17.24 -64.43
C SER A 83 -4.70 -18.36 -64.44
N ARG A 84 -5.97 -17.95 -64.59
CA ARG A 84 -6.88 -18.35 -65.70
C ARG A 84 -8.20 -17.55 -65.73
N THR A 85 -8.39 -16.84 -66.83
CA THR A 85 -9.55 -16.15 -67.43
C THR A 85 -10.39 -17.14 -68.30
N PRO A 86 -11.43 -16.76 -69.10
CA PRO A 86 -12.50 -15.71 -69.04
C PRO A 86 -13.92 -16.16 -69.58
N THR A 87 -14.84 -15.17 -69.70
CA THR A 87 -15.95 -14.94 -70.69
C THR A 87 -17.37 -15.57 -70.51
N PRO A 88 -18.47 -15.02 -71.11
CA PRO A 88 -18.96 -13.60 -71.16
C PRO A 88 -20.52 -13.35 -71.17
N HIS A 89 -20.94 -12.11 -70.79
CA HIS A 89 -22.08 -11.25 -71.27
C HIS A 89 -23.60 -11.67 -71.19
N PRO A 90 -24.60 -10.75 -71.33
CA PRO A 90 -24.74 -9.32 -70.94
C PRO A 90 -26.13 -8.86 -70.39
N ASN A 91 -26.19 -7.59 -69.92
CA ASN A 91 -27.30 -6.60 -69.87
C ASN A 91 -28.51 -6.75 -68.92
N ALA A 92 -28.64 -5.79 -67.98
CA ALA A 92 -29.77 -4.84 -67.91
C ALA A 92 -29.55 -3.72 -66.86
N LEU A 93 -29.87 -2.49 -67.24
CA LEU A 93 -29.76 -1.24 -66.46
C LEU A 93 -30.86 -1.12 -65.39
N ARG A 94 -30.52 -0.56 -64.20
CA ARG A 94 -31.30 0.51 -63.52
C ARG A 94 -30.58 1.06 -62.26
N PRO A 95 -30.71 2.36 -61.95
CA PRO A 95 -29.99 3.02 -60.86
C PRO A 95 -30.83 3.10 -59.57
N GLY A 96 -30.15 3.06 -58.41
CA GLY A 96 -30.79 3.28 -57.12
C GLY A 96 -29.75 3.59 -56.04
N GLN A 97 -29.58 4.88 -55.75
CA GLN A 97 -28.89 5.39 -54.57
C GLN A 97 -29.43 4.69 -53.31
N LYS A 98 -28.53 4.13 -52.49
CA LYS A 98 -28.84 3.78 -51.11
C LYS A 98 -28.00 4.64 -50.19
N CYS A 99 -28.67 5.60 -49.57
CA CYS A 99 -28.20 6.34 -48.41
C CYS A 99 -27.89 5.36 -47.27
N SER A 100 -26.70 5.49 -46.68
CA SER A 100 -26.36 4.85 -45.41
C SER A 100 -27.20 5.45 -44.28
N HIS A 101 -28.27 4.75 -43.89
CA HIS A 101 -28.88 4.96 -42.59
C HIS A 101 -28.03 4.27 -41.52
N ASN A 102 -27.17 5.05 -40.87
CA ASN A 102 -26.64 4.71 -39.55
C ASN A 102 -27.81 4.68 -38.57
N HIS A 103 -28.42 3.52 -38.37
CA HIS A 103 -29.19 3.27 -37.16
C HIS A 103 -28.20 3.09 -36.02
N SER A 104 -27.92 4.18 -35.30
CA SER A 104 -27.45 4.11 -33.92
C SER A 104 -28.51 3.37 -33.12
N SER A 105 -28.27 2.08 -32.86
CA SER A 105 -29.05 1.32 -31.88
C SER A 105 -28.83 1.98 -30.51
N SER A 106 -29.81 2.75 -30.05
CA SER A 106 -29.90 3.17 -28.67
C SER A 106 -30.08 1.92 -27.82
N ALA A 107 -28.99 1.43 -27.22
CA ALA A 107 -29.09 0.56 -26.07
C ALA A 107 -29.99 1.25 -25.02
N PRO A 108 -30.88 0.52 -24.32
CA PRO A 108 -31.72 1.12 -23.30
C PRO A 108 -30.82 1.76 -22.25
N ALA A 109 -30.96 3.07 -22.05
CA ALA A 109 -30.23 3.79 -21.01
C ALA A 109 -30.60 3.16 -19.66
N HIS A 110 -29.63 2.52 -19.00
CA HIS A 110 -29.80 2.15 -17.61
C HIS A 110 -30.19 3.41 -16.81
N PRO A 111 -31.14 3.33 -15.86
CA PRO A 111 -31.49 4.45 -15.01
C PRO A 111 -30.24 5.04 -14.37
N LEU A 112 -30.09 6.37 -14.43
CA LEU A 112 -28.96 7.06 -13.83
C LEU A 112 -29.13 7.05 -12.31
N GLU A 113 -28.29 6.28 -11.61
CA GLU A 113 -28.31 6.22 -10.15
C GLU A 113 -27.45 7.32 -9.50
N PRO A 114 -27.82 7.79 -8.29
CA PRO A 114 -26.99 8.68 -7.51
C PRO A 114 -25.61 8.08 -7.23
N PRO A 115 -24.55 8.90 -7.12
CA PRO A 115 -23.19 8.40 -6.94
C PRO A 115 -22.93 7.72 -5.59
N VAL A 116 -23.78 8.01 -4.60
CA VAL A 116 -23.75 7.41 -3.26
C VAL A 116 -25.16 6.93 -2.95
N THR A 117 -25.30 5.64 -2.71
CA THR A 117 -26.55 4.97 -2.33
C THR A 117 -26.33 4.05 -1.14
N ARG A 118 -27.41 3.64 -0.48
CA ARG A 118 -27.36 2.62 0.58
C ARG A 118 -26.63 1.36 0.12
N THR A 119 -26.87 0.90 -1.11
CA THR A 119 -26.19 -0.26 -1.68
C THR A 119 -24.69 -0.06 -1.77
N THR A 120 -24.23 1.07 -2.31
CA THR A 120 -22.78 1.37 -2.41
C THR A 120 -22.11 1.51 -1.04
N LEU A 121 -22.83 1.95 -0.02
CA LEU A 121 -22.33 2.11 1.34
C LEU A 121 -22.50 0.86 2.22
N SER A 122 -23.26 -0.14 1.75
CA SER A 122 -23.56 -1.34 2.55
C SER A 122 -22.32 -2.19 2.85
N GLU A 123 -21.24 -2.05 2.05
CA GLU A 123 -19.92 -2.64 2.34
C GLU A 123 -19.32 -2.17 3.67
N LEU A 124 -19.75 -1.00 4.16
CA LEU A 124 -19.34 -0.40 5.42
C LEU A 124 -20.21 -0.82 6.60
N ASP A 125 -21.19 -1.70 6.40
CA ASP A 125 -22.03 -2.20 7.49
C ASP A 125 -21.27 -3.22 8.35
N VAL A 126 -21.54 -3.20 9.66
CA VAL A 126 -20.89 -4.08 10.68
C VAL A 126 -20.85 -5.54 10.24
N THR A 127 -21.97 -6.08 9.76
CA THR A 127 -22.05 -7.48 9.33
C THR A 127 -21.10 -7.78 8.17
N LYS A 128 -20.94 -6.87 7.21
CA LYS A 128 -20.02 -7.07 6.09
C LYS A 128 -18.57 -6.89 6.52
N ILE A 129 -18.29 -5.93 7.40
CA ILE A 129 -16.97 -5.72 8.02
C ILE A 129 -16.51 -7.00 8.72
N ILE A 130 -17.37 -7.55 9.60
CA ILE A 130 -17.05 -8.73 10.41
C ILE A 130 -16.85 -9.99 9.56
N HIS A 131 -17.52 -10.13 8.41
CA HIS A 131 -17.40 -11.34 7.58
C HIS A 131 -16.42 -11.20 6.41
N ASN A 132 -15.74 -10.06 6.28
CA ASN A 132 -14.79 -9.83 5.20
C ASN A 132 -13.43 -10.47 5.54
N PRO A 133 -13.01 -11.54 4.84
CA PRO A 133 -11.77 -12.26 5.16
C PRO A 133 -10.51 -11.44 4.90
N LYS A 134 -10.49 -10.64 3.83
CA LYS A 134 -9.34 -9.80 3.49
C LYS A 134 -9.18 -8.68 4.53
N LEU A 135 -10.28 -8.04 4.92
CA LEU A 135 -10.28 -7.00 5.94
C LEU A 135 -9.79 -7.52 7.30
N ARG A 136 -10.29 -8.69 7.74
CA ARG A 136 -9.83 -9.31 8.99
C ARG A 136 -8.35 -9.59 8.96
N HIS A 137 -7.87 -10.19 7.87
CA HIS A 137 -6.46 -10.44 7.68
C HIS A 137 -5.64 -9.14 7.74
N ASP A 138 -6.08 -8.08 7.05
CA ASP A 138 -5.36 -6.80 6.98
C ASP A 138 -5.34 -6.03 8.32
N ILE A 139 -6.38 -6.17 9.15
CA ILE A 139 -6.45 -5.58 10.50
C ILE A 139 -5.29 -6.05 11.39
N ASN A 140 -4.74 -7.24 11.16
CA ASN A 140 -3.61 -7.79 11.91
C ASN A 140 -2.29 -7.09 11.58
N PHE A 141 -2.20 -6.29 10.52
CA PHE A 141 -0.92 -5.71 10.09
C PHE A 141 -0.88 -4.18 10.13
N ASP A 142 -2.04 -3.54 9.99
CA ASP A 142 -2.13 -2.09 9.83
C ASP A 142 -2.93 -1.42 10.97
N PRO A 143 -2.24 -0.80 11.96
CA PRO A 143 -2.89 -0.02 13.02
C PRO A 143 -3.69 1.16 12.52
N GLU A 144 -3.27 1.74 11.39
CA GLU A 144 -3.92 2.88 10.77
C GLU A 144 -5.00 2.46 9.78
N LEU A 145 -5.40 1.18 9.73
CA LEU A 145 -6.44 0.75 8.83
C LEU A 145 -7.78 1.45 9.13
N HIS A 146 -8.28 2.19 8.14
CA HIS A 146 -9.59 2.83 8.15
C HIS A 146 -10.11 2.99 6.71
N PHE A 147 -11.42 3.00 6.56
CA PHE A 147 -12.08 3.29 5.30
C PHE A 147 -11.90 4.74 4.91
N ARG A 148 -11.60 4.94 3.62
CA ARG A 148 -11.50 6.24 2.95
C ARG A 148 -12.28 6.19 1.64
N PRO A 149 -12.75 7.33 1.11
CA PRO A 149 -13.32 7.39 -0.23
C PRO A 149 -12.28 6.93 -1.24
N ASN A 150 -12.61 5.89 -2.03
CA ASN A 150 -11.73 5.42 -3.08
C ASN A 150 -11.84 6.33 -4.32
N LEU A 151 -10.88 7.25 -4.45
CA LEU A 151 -10.76 8.15 -5.61
C LEU A 151 -9.67 7.69 -6.58
N ASP A 152 -8.95 6.63 -6.26
CA ASP A 152 -7.73 6.25 -6.96
C ASP A 152 -7.98 5.32 -8.16
N GLY A 153 -7.07 5.42 -9.11
CA GLY A 153 -6.97 4.53 -10.26
C GLY A 153 -8.15 4.63 -11.24
N GLU A 154 -8.25 3.63 -12.11
CA GLU A 154 -9.25 3.62 -13.17
C GLU A 154 -10.68 3.46 -12.64
N LYS A 155 -10.84 2.74 -11.51
CA LYS A 155 -12.14 2.57 -10.85
C LYS A 155 -12.63 3.88 -10.25
N GLY A 156 -11.76 4.65 -9.58
CA GLY A 156 -12.08 5.98 -9.06
C GLY A 156 -12.52 6.93 -10.17
N ARG A 157 -11.78 6.98 -11.28
CA ARG A 157 -12.15 7.78 -12.47
C ARG A 157 -13.52 7.40 -13.02
N LYS A 158 -13.78 6.11 -13.23
CA LYS A 158 -15.10 5.63 -13.70
C LYS A 158 -16.23 5.99 -12.73
N LYS A 159 -16.00 5.93 -11.41
CA LYS A 159 -16.97 6.37 -10.40
C LYS A 159 -17.26 7.87 -10.53
N GLN A 160 -16.22 8.69 -10.70
CA GLN A 160 -16.36 10.14 -10.86
C GLN A 160 -17.08 10.52 -12.16
N ASP A 161 -16.80 9.82 -13.26
CA ASP A 161 -17.48 10.05 -14.53
C ASP A 161 -18.98 9.75 -14.45
N ARG A 162 -19.35 8.63 -13.82
CA ARG A 162 -20.76 8.27 -13.57
C ARG A 162 -21.46 9.30 -12.67
N ALA A 163 -20.79 9.72 -11.59
CA ALA A 163 -21.30 10.78 -10.72
C ALA A 163 -21.57 12.07 -11.50
N SER A 164 -20.62 12.46 -12.37
CA SER A 164 -20.73 13.67 -13.20
C SER A 164 -21.89 13.58 -14.19
N GLN A 165 -22.14 12.40 -14.76
CA GLN A 165 -23.28 12.16 -15.63
C GLN A 165 -24.62 12.31 -14.89
N PHE A 166 -24.72 11.75 -13.67
CA PHE A 166 -25.89 11.91 -12.81
C PHE A 166 -26.18 13.38 -12.49
N TRP A 167 -25.18 14.12 -12.00
CA TRP A 167 -25.36 15.54 -11.64
C TRP A 167 -25.73 16.42 -12.85
N ARG A 168 -25.15 16.13 -14.03
CA ARG A 168 -25.49 16.82 -15.27
C ARG A 168 -26.93 16.52 -15.73
N ALA A 169 -27.41 15.29 -15.51
CA ALA A 169 -28.80 14.93 -15.79
C ALA A 169 -29.77 15.65 -14.85
N LEU A 170 -29.49 15.62 -13.53
CA LEU A 170 -30.27 16.35 -12.53
C LEU A 170 -30.38 17.84 -12.84
N LYS A 171 -29.25 18.49 -13.15
CA LYS A 171 -29.24 19.91 -13.53
C LYS A 171 -30.13 20.16 -14.74
N ARG A 172 -29.96 19.38 -15.81
CA ARG A 172 -30.75 19.50 -17.05
C ARG A 172 -32.25 19.33 -16.80
N GLU A 173 -32.61 18.33 -16.00
CA GLU A 173 -34.01 18.01 -15.67
C GLU A 173 -34.65 19.13 -14.83
N LEU A 174 -33.93 19.67 -13.84
CA LEU A 174 -34.37 20.84 -13.06
C LEU A 174 -34.51 22.09 -13.93
N THR A 175 -33.54 22.37 -14.81
CA THR A 175 -33.62 23.50 -15.75
C THR A 175 -34.83 23.37 -16.67
N MET A 176 -35.09 22.17 -17.20
CA MET A 176 -36.26 21.93 -18.04
C MET A 176 -37.56 22.13 -17.26
N PHE A 177 -37.65 21.65 -16.02
CA PHE A 177 -38.84 21.84 -15.18
C PHE A 177 -39.17 23.33 -14.95
N VAL A 178 -38.14 24.16 -14.72
CA VAL A 178 -38.30 25.60 -14.46
C VAL A 178 -38.57 26.38 -15.76
N ALA A 179 -37.87 26.07 -16.85
CA ALA A 179 -37.93 26.85 -18.09
C ALA A 179 -39.02 26.38 -19.07
N ASP A 180 -39.32 25.08 -19.13
CA ASP A 180 -40.26 24.46 -20.07
C ASP A 180 -40.98 23.25 -19.45
N ARG A 181 -41.95 23.57 -18.59
CA ARG A 181 -42.75 22.60 -17.83
C ARG A 181 -43.54 21.62 -18.72
N PRO A 182 -44.15 22.02 -19.85
CA PRO A 182 -44.80 21.09 -20.77
C PRO A 182 -43.85 20.03 -21.33
N THR A 183 -42.66 20.42 -21.81
CA THR A 183 -41.67 19.48 -22.35
C THR A 183 -41.12 18.56 -21.25
N PHE A 184 -40.95 19.08 -20.03
CA PHE A 184 -40.61 18.26 -18.88
C PHE A 184 -41.64 17.14 -18.65
N TYR A 185 -42.93 17.46 -18.56
CA TYR A 185 -43.97 16.45 -18.33
C TYR A 185 -44.16 15.51 -19.53
N ALA A 186 -43.94 15.96 -20.76
CA ALA A 186 -43.95 15.09 -21.92
C ALA A 186 -42.84 14.02 -21.87
N THR A 187 -41.68 14.39 -21.30
CA THR A 187 -40.49 13.53 -21.25
C THR A 187 -40.44 12.67 -19.98
N TYR A 188 -40.73 13.26 -18.82
CA TYR A 188 -40.55 12.65 -17.49
C TYR A 188 -41.85 12.53 -16.70
N GLY A 189 -42.96 13.12 -17.16
CA GLY A 189 -44.21 13.19 -16.39
C GLY A 189 -45.01 11.88 -16.29
N ARG A 190 -44.57 10.80 -16.96
CA ARG A 190 -45.23 9.49 -16.92
C ARG A 190 -44.79 8.63 -15.72
N SER A 191 -43.63 8.90 -15.13
CA SER A 191 -43.15 8.21 -13.93
C SER A 191 -42.17 9.06 -13.11
N ASP A 192 -42.17 8.90 -11.79
CA ASP A 192 -41.24 9.57 -10.86
C ASP A 192 -39.84 8.94 -10.86
N ASP A 193 -39.37 8.47 -12.01
CA ASP A 193 -38.10 7.74 -12.18
C ASP A 193 -36.94 8.64 -12.62
N TRP A 194 -37.15 9.96 -12.63
CA TRP A 194 -36.09 10.93 -12.93
C TRP A 194 -35.18 11.15 -11.70
N THR A 195 -34.13 11.94 -11.88
CA THR A 195 -33.00 11.95 -10.94
C THR A 195 -33.34 12.49 -9.54
N LEU A 196 -34.24 13.47 -9.40
CA LEU A 196 -34.57 14.08 -8.11
C LEU A 196 -35.27 13.12 -7.13
N PRO A 197 -36.41 12.45 -7.49
CA PRO A 197 -37.01 11.44 -6.62
C PRO A 197 -36.03 10.34 -6.22
N THR A 198 -35.21 9.88 -7.17
CA THR A 198 -34.20 8.84 -6.95
C THR A 198 -33.14 9.29 -5.94
N LEU A 199 -32.69 10.54 -6.03
CA LEU A 199 -31.77 11.15 -5.07
C LEU A 199 -32.37 11.24 -3.68
N LEU A 200 -33.60 11.75 -3.54
CA LEU A 200 -34.26 11.91 -2.24
C LEU A 200 -34.51 10.56 -1.56
N LYS A 201 -34.89 9.53 -2.34
CA LYS A 201 -34.98 8.15 -1.85
C LYS A 201 -33.63 7.65 -1.34
N ALA A 202 -32.55 7.82 -2.12
CA ALA A 202 -31.21 7.42 -1.69
C ALA A 202 -30.74 8.15 -0.42
N VAL A 203 -30.97 9.46 -0.32
CA VAL A 203 -30.69 10.25 0.89
C VAL A 203 -31.43 9.67 2.10
N LYS A 204 -32.73 9.44 1.97
CA LYS A 204 -33.57 8.87 3.03
C LYS A 204 -33.03 7.51 3.49
N GLU A 205 -32.77 6.62 2.56
CA GLU A 205 -32.26 5.27 2.85
C GLU A 205 -30.90 5.30 3.55
N ILE A 206 -30.00 6.22 3.17
CA ILE A 206 -28.70 6.35 3.83
C ILE A 206 -28.88 6.85 5.27
N ILE A 207 -29.67 7.92 5.48
CA ILE A 207 -29.94 8.46 6.82
C ILE A 207 -30.56 7.39 7.73
N GLN A 208 -31.48 6.56 7.22
CA GLN A 208 -32.06 5.43 7.96
C GLN A 208 -31.00 4.45 8.49
N THR A 209 -29.85 4.31 7.82
CA THR A 209 -28.73 3.48 8.30
C THR A 209 -27.80 4.19 9.28
N LEU A 210 -27.88 5.51 9.38
CA LEU A 210 -27.05 6.34 10.27
C LEU A 210 -27.75 6.65 11.60
N VAL A 211 -29.08 6.70 11.59
CA VAL A 211 -29.87 7.05 12.78
C VAL A 211 -30.32 5.82 13.58
N PRO A 212 -30.46 5.93 14.91
CA PRO A 212 -31.07 4.91 15.75
C PRO A 212 -32.51 4.56 15.32
N GLN A 213 -32.97 3.36 15.66
CA GLN A 213 -34.31 2.89 15.26
C GLN A 213 -35.45 3.78 15.77
N ARG A 214 -35.30 4.38 16.95
CA ARG A 214 -36.26 5.33 17.53
C ARG A 214 -36.49 6.59 16.68
N ASP A 215 -35.47 7.03 15.94
CA ASP A 215 -35.49 8.30 15.20
C ASP A 215 -35.97 8.09 13.75
N ARG A 216 -36.21 6.84 13.34
CA ARG A 216 -36.66 6.50 11.97
C ARG A 216 -38.07 6.98 11.66
N HIS A 217 -38.98 6.96 12.63
CA HIS A 217 -40.34 7.48 12.42
C HIS A 217 -40.32 8.98 12.10
N PHE A 218 -39.56 9.74 12.88
CA PHE A 218 -39.36 11.18 12.66
C PHE A 218 -38.73 11.46 11.29
N LEU A 219 -37.78 10.62 10.85
CA LEU A 219 -37.20 10.69 9.51
C LEU A 219 -38.22 10.39 8.41
N ASP A 220 -39.10 9.39 8.60
CA ASP A 220 -40.11 9.02 7.62
C ASP A 220 -41.16 10.12 7.42
N GLU A 221 -41.52 10.83 8.49
CA GLU A 221 -42.40 12.00 8.45
C GLU A 221 -41.72 13.22 7.81
N GLY A 222 -40.50 13.56 8.25
CA GLY A 222 -39.78 14.75 7.80
C GLY A 222 -39.24 14.65 6.37
N LEU A 223 -38.91 13.45 5.90
CA LEU A 223 -38.46 13.17 4.52
C LEU A 223 -39.41 12.20 3.82
N ASN A 224 -40.69 12.56 3.74
CA ASN A 224 -41.66 11.84 2.92
C ASN A 224 -41.49 12.22 1.44
N VAL A 225 -40.77 11.39 0.68
CA VAL A 225 -40.41 11.66 -0.73
C VAL A 225 -41.65 11.79 -1.61
N GLU A 226 -42.68 10.96 -1.40
CA GLU A 226 -43.92 11.02 -2.21
C GLU A 226 -44.63 12.36 -2.03
N LEU A 227 -44.78 12.80 -0.78
CA LEU A 227 -45.39 14.09 -0.47
C LEU A 227 -44.54 15.26 -1.00
N LEU A 228 -43.22 15.19 -0.84
CA LEU A 228 -42.32 16.22 -1.36
C LEU A 228 -42.40 16.33 -2.88
N MET A 229 -42.47 15.21 -3.59
CA MET A 229 -42.65 15.22 -5.04
C MET A 229 -44.01 15.77 -5.45
N GLN A 230 -45.09 15.46 -4.72
CA GLN A 230 -46.40 16.08 -4.98
C GLN A 230 -46.36 17.61 -4.81
N GLN A 231 -45.71 18.10 -3.75
CA GLN A 231 -45.54 19.53 -3.51
C GLN A 231 -44.67 20.19 -4.60
N PHE A 232 -43.62 19.49 -5.04
CA PHE A 232 -42.73 19.93 -6.11
C PHE A 232 -43.49 20.10 -7.44
N HIS A 233 -44.27 19.09 -7.85
CA HIS A 233 -45.10 19.12 -9.05
C HIS A 233 -46.21 20.20 -9.02
N LYS A 234 -46.61 20.65 -7.83
CA LYS A 234 -47.55 21.76 -7.64
C LYS A 234 -46.87 23.13 -7.50
N GLY A 235 -45.53 23.17 -7.42
CA GLY A 235 -44.77 24.41 -7.25
C GLY A 235 -44.84 25.02 -5.85
N ILE A 236 -45.17 24.21 -4.82
CA ILE A 236 -45.34 24.65 -3.43
C ILE A 236 -44.34 23.98 -2.46
N ALA A 237 -43.33 23.27 -2.99
CA ALA A 237 -42.32 22.63 -2.16
C ALA A 237 -41.42 23.67 -1.49
N ASP A 238 -41.35 23.61 -0.16
CA ASP A 238 -40.48 24.47 0.65
C ASP A 238 -39.12 23.79 0.87
N LEU A 239 -38.21 24.01 -0.08
CA LEU A 239 -36.86 23.45 -0.02
C LEU A 239 -36.00 24.08 1.08
N GLU A 240 -36.29 25.30 1.50
CA GLU A 240 -35.56 25.96 2.59
C GLU A 240 -35.88 25.29 3.93
N LYS A 241 -37.16 25.06 4.21
CA LYS A 241 -37.60 24.33 5.40
C LYS A 241 -37.06 22.90 5.41
N LEU A 242 -37.06 22.21 4.26
CA LEU A 242 -36.47 20.88 4.14
C LEU A 242 -34.97 20.90 4.43
N ALA A 243 -34.22 21.85 3.86
CA ALA A 243 -32.79 21.98 4.08
C ALA A 243 -32.45 22.28 5.55
N GLN A 244 -33.25 23.14 6.21
CA GLN A 244 -33.09 23.47 7.62
C GLN A 244 -33.33 22.23 8.50
N TRP A 245 -34.40 21.49 8.24
CA TRP A 245 -34.70 20.25 8.96
C TRP A 245 -33.61 19.19 8.75
N LEU A 246 -33.14 18.99 7.51
CA LEU A 246 -32.03 18.09 7.21
C LEU A 246 -30.76 18.51 7.96
N SER A 247 -30.44 19.81 7.99
CA SER A 247 -29.28 20.31 8.73
C SER A 247 -29.34 19.96 10.22
N GLN A 248 -30.51 20.13 10.85
CA GLN A 248 -30.71 19.77 12.25
C GLN A 248 -30.55 18.27 12.51
N VAL A 249 -31.16 17.42 11.67
CA VAL A 249 -31.04 15.95 11.77
C VAL A 249 -29.60 15.49 11.58
N LEU A 250 -28.89 16.05 10.61
CA LEU A 250 -27.49 15.64 10.38
C LEU A 250 -26.60 16.07 11.54
N LYS A 251 -26.73 17.30 12.04
CA LYS A 251 -25.98 17.80 13.20
C LYS A 251 -26.25 17.02 14.48
N SER A 252 -27.47 16.50 14.67
CA SER A 252 -27.78 15.68 15.85
C SER A 252 -27.15 14.29 15.82
N HIS A 253 -26.70 13.82 14.65
CA HIS A 253 -26.15 12.47 14.47
C HIS A 253 -24.70 12.42 13.96
N CYS A 254 -24.13 13.53 13.47
CA CYS A 254 -22.74 13.59 13.01
C CYS A 254 -21.76 14.01 14.12
N ALA A 255 -20.46 13.88 13.82
CA ALA A 255 -19.41 14.43 14.67
C ALA A 255 -19.40 15.98 14.57
N PRO A 256 -19.17 16.74 15.66
CA PRO A 256 -19.23 18.21 15.65
C PRO A 256 -18.32 18.88 14.61
N MET A 257 -17.20 18.25 14.27
CA MET A 257 -16.27 18.71 13.23
C MET A 257 -16.87 18.71 11.81
N ARG A 258 -18.01 18.05 11.60
CA ARG A 258 -18.74 18.01 10.31
C ARG A 258 -19.79 19.11 10.21
N ASP A 259 -20.09 19.84 11.27
CA ASP A 259 -21.17 20.84 11.31
C ASP A 259 -20.95 21.94 10.25
N ASP A 260 -19.71 22.38 10.04
CA ASP A 260 -19.38 23.36 9.00
C ASP A 260 -19.75 22.88 7.58
N TRP A 261 -19.61 21.58 7.32
CA TRP A 261 -19.97 20.98 6.04
C TRP A 261 -21.50 20.91 5.89
N VAL A 262 -22.20 20.59 6.97
CA VAL A 262 -23.67 20.61 7.01
C VAL A 262 -24.19 22.03 6.81
N ASP A 263 -23.56 23.04 7.40
CA ASP A 263 -23.92 24.45 7.22
C ASP A 263 -23.64 24.95 5.80
N ALA A 264 -22.55 24.53 5.18
CA ALA A 264 -22.28 24.83 3.78
C ALA A 264 -23.35 24.22 2.86
N MET A 265 -23.70 22.95 3.10
CA MET A 265 -24.78 22.26 2.37
C MET A 265 -26.11 23.00 2.51
N TYR A 266 -26.49 23.37 3.74
CA TYR A 266 -27.71 24.14 4.01
C TYR A 266 -27.72 25.47 3.26
N LYS A 267 -26.62 26.23 3.33
CA LYS A 267 -26.49 27.52 2.63
C LYS A 267 -26.65 27.38 1.13
N GLN A 268 -26.01 26.37 0.51
CA GLN A 268 -26.11 26.13 -0.93
C GLN A 268 -27.54 25.79 -1.37
N ILE A 269 -28.24 24.91 -0.63
CA ILE A 269 -29.63 24.56 -0.96
C ILE A 269 -30.55 25.78 -0.76
N SER A 270 -30.39 26.53 0.34
CA SER A 270 -31.20 27.71 0.65
C SER A 270 -31.00 28.83 -0.37
N ASN A 271 -29.74 29.17 -0.69
CA ASN A 271 -29.40 30.20 -1.67
C ASN A 271 -29.83 29.81 -3.08
N GLY A 272 -29.55 28.57 -3.50
CA GLY A 272 -29.96 28.07 -4.81
C GLY A 272 -31.47 28.14 -5.00
N ASN A 273 -32.26 27.82 -3.95
CA ASN A 273 -33.71 27.98 -3.98
C ASN A 273 -34.15 29.46 -4.04
N LYS A 274 -33.60 30.32 -3.18
CA LYS A 274 -33.98 31.76 -3.10
C LYS A 274 -33.65 32.54 -4.36
N ASN A 275 -32.47 32.28 -4.93
CA ASN A 275 -31.95 33.00 -6.09
C ASN A 275 -32.35 32.33 -7.42
N SER A 276 -33.08 31.21 -7.37
CA SER A 276 -33.36 30.36 -8.54
C SER A 276 -32.09 29.91 -9.28
N ASP A 277 -31.00 29.72 -8.54
CA ASP A 277 -29.72 29.22 -9.06
C ASP A 277 -29.70 27.68 -8.98
N ILE A 278 -29.93 27.06 -10.15
CA ILE A 278 -29.98 25.60 -10.29
C ILE A 278 -28.59 24.98 -10.09
N ASP A 279 -27.51 25.69 -10.42
CA ASP A 279 -26.14 25.22 -10.19
C ASP A 279 -25.83 25.14 -8.69
N GLU A 280 -26.18 26.19 -7.94
CA GLU A 280 -25.97 26.22 -6.49
C GLU A 280 -26.85 25.18 -5.79
N LEU A 281 -28.10 25.01 -6.23
CA LEU A 281 -29.03 24.00 -5.70
C LEU A 281 -28.52 22.56 -5.93
N ALA A 282 -28.10 22.25 -7.17
CA ALA A 282 -27.50 20.94 -7.49
C ALA A 282 -26.17 20.73 -6.73
N GLY A 283 -25.40 21.81 -6.53
CA GLY A 283 -24.22 21.82 -5.67
C GLY A 283 -24.54 21.44 -4.23
N GLY A 284 -25.59 22.03 -3.65
CA GLY A 284 -26.06 21.71 -2.30
C GLY A 284 -26.52 20.24 -2.15
N MET A 285 -27.24 19.71 -3.14
CA MET A 285 -27.63 18.29 -3.20
C MET A 285 -26.42 17.35 -3.29
N ARG A 286 -25.37 17.76 -4.01
CA ARG A 286 -24.09 17.02 -4.04
C ARG A 286 -23.36 17.09 -2.70
N SER A 287 -23.34 18.25 -2.06
CA SER A 287 -22.78 18.41 -0.71
C SER A 287 -23.50 17.54 0.31
N LEU A 288 -24.83 17.39 0.20
CA LEU A 288 -25.62 16.48 1.05
C LEU A 288 -25.15 15.03 0.94
N LEU A 289 -25.00 14.48 -0.27
CA LEU A 289 -24.46 13.12 -0.42
C LEU A 289 -23.02 12.99 0.10
N SER A 290 -22.21 14.04 -0.05
CA SER A 290 -20.82 14.06 0.44
C SER A 290 -20.76 14.01 1.97
N VAL A 291 -21.65 14.75 2.65
CA VAL A 291 -21.80 14.70 4.11
C VAL A 291 -22.26 13.31 4.56
N LEU A 292 -23.24 12.71 3.88
CA LEU A 292 -23.74 11.37 4.22
C LEU A 292 -22.69 10.27 4.03
N GLU A 293 -21.93 10.31 2.93
CA GLU A 293 -20.80 9.38 2.71
C GLU A 293 -19.76 9.52 3.84
N ALA A 294 -19.40 10.76 4.21
CA ALA A 294 -18.48 11.04 5.30
C ALA A 294 -18.99 10.53 6.65
N MET A 295 -20.26 10.78 6.99
CA MET A 295 -20.87 10.29 8.23
C MET A 295 -20.84 8.76 8.31
N LYS A 296 -21.15 8.08 7.20
CA LYS A 296 -21.11 6.60 7.16
C LYS A 296 -19.69 6.06 7.34
N LEU A 297 -18.70 6.71 6.72
CA LEU A 297 -17.29 6.37 6.92
C LEU A 297 -16.86 6.61 8.37
N ASP A 298 -17.29 7.69 9.00
CA ASP A 298 -16.98 8.00 10.40
C ASP A 298 -17.50 6.88 11.33
N VAL A 299 -18.75 6.43 11.13
CA VAL A 299 -19.36 5.30 11.86
C VAL A 299 -18.58 4.00 11.63
N ALA A 300 -18.30 3.64 10.37
CA ALA A 300 -17.58 2.41 10.04
C ALA A 300 -16.14 2.40 10.59
N ASN A 301 -15.46 3.54 10.57
CA ASN A 301 -14.12 3.70 11.10
C ASN A 301 -14.09 3.61 12.63
N HIS A 302 -15.10 4.18 13.30
CA HIS A 302 -15.27 3.97 14.73
C HIS A 302 -15.52 2.48 15.05
N GLN A 303 -16.37 1.81 14.28
CA GLN A 303 -16.64 0.37 14.44
C GLN A 303 -15.39 -0.50 14.28
N ILE A 304 -14.57 -0.25 13.25
CA ILE A 304 -13.30 -0.97 13.09
C ILE A 304 -12.40 -0.77 14.31
N ARG A 305 -12.28 0.45 14.84
CA ARG A 305 -11.43 0.72 16.02
C ARG A 305 -11.92 -0.05 17.25
N CYS A 306 -13.23 -0.07 17.51
CA CYS A 306 -13.80 -0.77 18.64
C CYS A 306 -13.73 -2.31 18.50
N LEU A 307 -13.96 -2.83 17.29
CA LEU A 307 -13.99 -4.28 17.05
C LEU A 307 -12.60 -4.89 16.86
N ARG A 308 -11.57 -4.07 16.57
CA ARG A 308 -10.22 -4.54 16.24
C ARG A 308 -9.65 -5.58 17.22
N PRO A 309 -9.67 -5.39 18.55
CA PRO A 309 -9.10 -6.37 19.47
C PRO A 309 -9.76 -7.75 19.33
N VAL A 310 -11.09 -7.78 19.27
CA VAL A 310 -11.87 -9.01 19.13
C VAL A 310 -11.65 -9.66 17.77
N LEU A 311 -11.62 -8.86 16.69
CA LEU A 311 -11.37 -9.37 15.34
C LEU A 311 -9.96 -9.98 15.20
N ILE A 312 -8.95 -9.38 15.84
CA ILE A 312 -7.57 -9.89 15.83
C ILE A 312 -7.49 -11.23 16.56
N GLU A 313 -8.03 -11.34 17.78
CA GLU A 313 -7.99 -12.63 18.51
C GLU A 313 -8.74 -13.75 17.77
N ASP A 314 -9.84 -13.43 17.09
CA ASP A 314 -10.62 -14.40 16.31
C ASP A 314 -10.08 -14.64 14.87
N THR A 315 -9.03 -13.93 14.43
CA THR A 315 -8.59 -13.98 13.02
C THR A 315 -8.19 -15.40 12.59
N ILE A 316 -7.41 -16.12 13.41
CA ILE A 316 -6.87 -17.42 13.04
C ILE A 316 -8.01 -18.43 12.81
N HIS A 317 -8.93 -18.54 13.77
CA HIS A 317 -10.08 -19.43 13.68
C HIS A 317 -10.96 -19.10 12.48
N PHE A 318 -11.22 -17.80 12.26
CA PHE A 318 -11.99 -17.33 11.12
C PHE A 318 -11.35 -17.71 9.78
N GLU A 319 -10.05 -17.44 9.61
CA GLU A 319 -9.33 -17.71 8.36
C GLU A 319 -9.24 -19.21 8.07
N GLN A 320 -8.94 -20.03 9.08
CA GLN A 320 -8.93 -21.49 8.94
C GLN A 320 -10.29 -22.00 8.45
N LYS A 321 -11.39 -21.59 9.10
CA LYS A 321 -12.75 -21.96 8.69
C LYS A 321 -13.08 -21.49 7.27
N PHE A 322 -12.70 -20.26 6.93
CA PHE A 322 -12.90 -19.69 5.59
C PHE A 322 -12.17 -20.50 4.52
N PHE A 323 -10.89 -20.81 4.74
CA PHE A 323 -10.07 -21.53 3.76
C PHE A 323 -10.47 -22.99 3.64
N LEU A 324 -10.82 -23.68 4.74
CA LEU A 324 -11.37 -25.03 4.70
C LEU A 324 -12.63 -25.10 3.85
N LYS A 325 -13.56 -24.15 4.02
CA LYS A 325 -14.75 -24.06 3.17
C LYS A 325 -14.40 -23.79 1.70
N LYS A 326 -13.41 -22.93 1.45
CA LYS A 326 -12.96 -22.58 0.09
C LYS A 326 -12.31 -23.79 -0.62
N MET A 327 -11.49 -24.56 0.09
CA MET A 327 -10.91 -25.82 -0.37
C MET A 327 -11.99 -26.86 -0.68
N ALA A 328 -12.94 -27.07 0.25
CA ALA A 328 -14.05 -28.01 0.06
C ALA A 328 -14.88 -27.67 -1.20
N SER A 329 -15.06 -26.39 -1.49
CA SER A 329 -15.74 -25.91 -2.70
C SER A 329 -14.89 -25.96 -3.99
N LYS A 330 -13.66 -26.51 -3.94
CA LYS A 330 -12.69 -26.55 -5.05
C LYS A 330 -12.36 -25.17 -5.65
N LYS A 331 -12.50 -24.10 -4.86
CA LYS A 331 -12.18 -22.72 -5.27
C LYS A 331 -10.75 -22.30 -4.91
N MET A 332 -9.98 -23.19 -4.29
CA MET A 332 -8.58 -22.98 -3.93
C MET A 332 -7.84 -24.32 -3.97
N ASP A 333 -6.69 -24.33 -4.63
CA ASP A 333 -5.76 -25.46 -4.65
C ASP A 333 -4.51 -25.14 -3.83
N ILE A 334 -4.15 -26.05 -2.93
CA ILE A 334 -2.98 -25.94 -2.02
C ILE A 334 -1.84 -26.83 -2.50
N GLY A 335 -2.04 -27.69 -3.49
CA GLY A 335 -1.01 -28.57 -4.06
C GLY A 335 0.31 -27.85 -4.36
N PRO A 336 0.31 -26.69 -5.06
CA PRO A 336 1.52 -25.91 -5.30
C PRO A 336 2.23 -25.45 -4.02
N SER A 337 1.48 -25.10 -2.98
CA SER A 337 2.01 -24.65 -1.70
C SER A 337 2.60 -25.79 -0.88
N LYS A 338 1.97 -26.98 -0.90
CA LYS A 338 2.54 -28.21 -0.32
C LYS A 338 3.85 -28.58 -1.00
N LYS A 339 3.88 -28.54 -2.34
CA LYS A 339 5.08 -28.82 -3.12
C LYS A 339 6.21 -27.84 -2.80
N TRP A 340 5.90 -26.53 -2.77
CA TRP A 340 6.86 -25.49 -2.40
C TRP A 340 7.52 -25.77 -1.03
N TYR A 341 6.73 -26.15 -0.03
CA TYR A 341 7.26 -26.49 1.28
C TYR A 341 8.11 -27.76 1.29
N LYS A 342 7.71 -28.81 0.56
CA LYS A 342 8.50 -30.05 0.42
C LYS A 342 9.83 -29.82 -0.29
N ASP A 343 9.83 -29.00 -1.34
CA ASP A 343 11.06 -28.61 -2.04
C ASP A 343 11.99 -27.82 -1.11
N ALA A 344 11.45 -26.93 -0.28
CA ALA A 344 12.21 -26.21 0.73
C ALA A 344 12.78 -27.14 1.81
N ALA A 345 12.01 -28.13 2.29
CA ALA A 345 12.47 -29.13 3.25
C ALA A 345 13.62 -29.99 2.70
N ALA A 346 13.55 -30.40 1.43
CA ALA A 346 14.62 -31.15 0.77
C ALA A 346 15.92 -30.33 0.63
N GLN A 347 15.79 -29.04 0.29
CA GLN A 347 16.93 -28.12 0.24
C GLN A 347 17.51 -27.84 1.64
N HIS A 348 16.66 -27.83 2.67
CA HIS A 348 17.08 -27.66 4.06
C HIS A 348 17.84 -28.88 4.58
N ALA A 349 17.39 -30.09 4.26
CA ALA A 349 18.04 -31.34 4.65
C ALA A 349 19.44 -31.55 4.05
N THR A 350 19.71 -30.96 2.87
CA THR A 350 21.00 -31.06 2.17
C THR A 350 22.03 -30.02 2.63
N GLY A 351 21.60 -28.98 3.34
CA GLY A 351 22.47 -27.97 3.93
C GLY A 351 22.69 -28.22 5.41
N ILE A 352 23.90 -28.58 5.84
CA ILE A 352 24.28 -28.54 7.26
C ILE A 352 24.11 -27.09 7.74
N THR A 353 23.02 -26.78 8.45
CA THR A 353 22.82 -25.42 8.94
C THR A 353 22.14 -25.39 10.31
N THR A 354 22.65 -24.47 11.12
CA THR A 354 22.28 -23.98 12.46
C THR A 354 20.81 -23.52 12.62
N SER A 355 19.93 -23.92 11.70
CA SER A 355 18.54 -23.49 11.55
C SER A 355 17.57 -24.22 12.49
N THR A 356 17.76 -25.52 12.71
CA THR A 356 16.98 -26.31 13.68
C THR A 356 17.15 -25.83 15.12
N LEU A 357 18.34 -25.33 15.48
CA LEU A 357 18.61 -24.75 16.80
C LEU A 357 17.98 -23.36 17.00
N THR A 358 17.76 -22.61 15.92
CA THR A 358 17.34 -21.20 16.00
C THR A 358 15.82 -21.02 15.90
N PHE A 359 15.12 -21.85 15.11
CA PHE A 359 13.68 -21.72 14.82
C PHE A 359 12.81 -22.93 15.25
N GLY A 360 13.41 -24.01 15.76
CA GLY A 360 12.70 -25.26 16.07
C GLY A 360 11.93 -25.80 14.86
N ASP A 361 10.72 -26.32 15.09
CA ASP A 361 9.89 -26.99 14.06
C ASP A 361 9.45 -26.08 12.89
N THR A 362 9.58 -24.75 13.06
CA THR A 362 9.25 -23.77 12.02
C THR A 362 10.45 -23.39 11.14
N GLY A 363 11.62 -23.99 11.37
CA GLY A 363 12.87 -23.58 10.72
C GLY A 363 12.83 -23.69 9.20
N VAL A 364 12.29 -24.79 8.66
CA VAL A 364 12.12 -24.98 7.21
C VAL A 364 11.26 -23.87 6.62
N PHE A 365 10.15 -23.53 7.29
CA PHE A 365 9.23 -22.50 6.82
C PHE A 365 9.85 -21.11 6.81
N PHE A 366 10.49 -20.68 7.90
CA PHE A 366 11.08 -19.34 7.97
C PHE A 366 12.29 -19.19 7.04
N GLU A 367 13.07 -20.25 6.85
CA GLU A 367 14.12 -20.28 5.83
C GLU A 367 13.52 -20.10 4.43
N ALA A 368 12.48 -20.86 4.07
CA ALA A 368 11.80 -20.73 2.78
C ALA A 368 11.16 -19.34 2.59
N LEU A 369 10.52 -18.82 3.63
CA LEU A 369 9.88 -17.51 3.64
C LEU A 369 10.92 -16.39 3.45
N SER A 370 12.10 -16.50 4.07
CA SER A 370 13.19 -15.54 3.88
C SER A 370 13.70 -15.51 2.43
N ARG A 371 13.70 -16.66 1.74
CA ARG A 371 14.10 -16.74 0.33
C ARG A 371 13.10 -16.05 -0.59
N LEU A 372 11.81 -16.09 -0.29
CA LEU A 372 10.78 -15.41 -1.11
C LEU A 372 11.03 -13.90 -1.24
N ILE A 373 11.64 -13.28 -0.21
CA ILE A 373 11.96 -11.85 -0.21
C ILE A 373 13.32 -11.51 -0.82
N LEU A 374 14.15 -12.51 -1.15
CA LEU A 374 15.45 -12.27 -1.78
C LEU A 374 15.28 -11.87 -3.25
N PRO A 375 15.99 -10.82 -3.70
CA PRO A 375 15.96 -10.43 -5.10
C PRO A 375 16.33 -11.56 -6.07
N SER A 376 17.35 -12.38 -5.75
CA SER A 376 17.79 -13.51 -6.59
C SER A 376 16.86 -14.73 -6.57
N SER A 377 15.77 -14.71 -5.79
CA SER A 377 14.88 -15.86 -5.71
C SER A 377 14.27 -16.21 -7.09
N PRO A 378 14.32 -17.50 -7.50
CA PRO A 378 13.76 -17.97 -8.75
C PRO A 378 12.22 -17.98 -8.75
N GLU A 379 11.60 -17.83 -7.58
CA GLU A 379 10.16 -17.94 -7.37
C GLU A 379 9.46 -16.67 -7.87
N LYS A 380 9.08 -16.69 -9.15
CA LYS A 380 8.33 -15.59 -9.79
C LYS A 380 6.88 -15.50 -9.34
N ARG A 381 6.34 -16.56 -8.72
CA ARG A 381 4.96 -16.62 -8.21
C ARG A 381 4.96 -17.14 -6.78
N LEU A 382 4.21 -16.46 -5.92
CA LEU A 382 4.05 -16.85 -4.53
C LEU A 382 3.14 -18.09 -4.42
N PRO A 383 3.37 -18.95 -3.41
CA PRO A 383 2.46 -20.04 -3.11
C PRO A 383 1.03 -19.53 -2.86
N SER A 384 0.03 -20.34 -3.24
CA SER A 384 -1.39 -19.96 -3.16
C SER A 384 -1.87 -19.64 -1.74
N THR A 385 -1.18 -20.13 -0.72
CA THR A 385 -1.45 -19.83 0.70
C THR A 385 -1.20 -18.36 1.06
N PHE A 386 -0.34 -17.66 0.33
CA PHE A 386 0.00 -16.25 0.57
C PHE A 386 -0.92 -15.25 -0.14
N LEU A 387 -2.11 -15.67 -0.57
CA LEU A 387 -3.01 -14.83 -1.39
C LEU A 387 -3.44 -13.51 -0.72
N PHE A 388 -3.44 -13.44 0.61
CA PHE A 388 -3.70 -12.19 1.33
C PHE A 388 -2.43 -11.39 1.65
N ASP A 389 -1.25 -11.99 1.48
CA ASP A 389 0.07 -11.47 1.83
C ASP A 389 0.92 -11.04 0.63
N GLU A 390 0.46 -11.27 -0.61
CA GLU A 390 1.25 -11.03 -1.83
C GLU A 390 1.85 -9.62 -1.89
N GLU A 391 1.05 -8.59 -1.58
CA GLU A 391 1.49 -7.20 -1.58
C GLU A 391 2.54 -6.93 -0.49
N ARG A 392 2.41 -7.55 0.69
CA ARG A 392 3.36 -7.37 1.79
C ARG A 392 4.70 -8.02 1.46
N ILE A 393 4.68 -9.24 0.92
CA ILE A 393 5.89 -9.95 0.50
C ILE A 393 6.57 -9.19 -0.63
N LEU A 394 5.81 -8.67 -1.59
CA LEU A 394 6.36 -7.86 -2.68
C LEU A 394 7.00 -6.58 -2.15
N LYS A 395 6.37 -5.89 -1.19
CA LYS A 395 6.96 -4.73 -0.53
C LYS A 395 8.26 -5.08 0.19
N LEU A 396 8.31 -6.20 0.91
CA LEU A 396 9.53 -6.70 1.54
C LEU A 396 10.63 -7.04 0.52
N ARG A 397 10.29 -7.61 -0.65
CA ARG A 397 11.25 -7.79 -1.77
C ARG A 397 11.80 -6.45 -2.24
N CYS A 398 10.95 -5.45 -2.38
CA CYS A 398 11.36 -4.12 -2.84
C CYS A 398 12.30 -3.45 -1.83
N ASP A 399 11.97 -3.52 -0.54
CA ASP A 399 12.81 -2.96 0.52
C ASP A 399 14.16 -3.68 0.62
N MET A 400 14.17 -5.01 0.49
CA MET A 400 15.40 -5.82 0.47
C MET A 400 16.27 -5.49 -0.75
N LEU A 401 15.67 -5.35 -1.94
CA LEU A 401 16.38 -4.93 -3.14
C LEU A 401 16.99 -3.54 -2.97
N ASP A 402 16.26 -2.59 -2.41
CA ASP A 402 16.74 -1.24 -2.16
C ASP A 402 17.95 -1.27 -1.19
N CYS A 403 17.90 -2.09 -0.12
CA CYS A 403 19.01 -2.26 0.82
C CYS A 403 20.27 -2.86 0.17
N ILE A 404 20.11 -3.95 -0.59
CA ILE A 404 21.22 -4.63 -1.25
C ILE A 404 21.87 -3.69 -2.28
N ASN A 405 21.07 -3.01 -3.11
CA ASN A 405 21.59 -2.09 -4.11
C ASN A 405 22.31 -0.91 -3.48
N LEU A 406 21.78 -0.32 -2.40
CA LEU A 406 22.47 0.74 -1.66
C LEU A 406 23.82 0.25 -1.12
N GLN A 407 23.88 -0.96 -0.57
CA GLN A 407 25.14 -1.48 -0.04
C GLN A 407 26.15 -1.81 -1.14
N VAL A 408 25.71 -2.31 -2.29
CA VAL A 408 26.56 -2.46 -3.48
C VAL A 408 27.12 -1.09 -3.90
N CYS A 409 26.30 -0.05 -3.94
CA CYS A 409 26.76 1.32 -4.23
C CYS A 409 27.82 1.80 -3.22
N MET A 410 27.63 1.52 -1.93
CA MET A 410 28.59 1.90 -0.89
C MET A 410 29.91 1.11 -1.00
N ARG A 411 29.87 -0.19 -1.31
CA ARG A 411 31.09 -0.99 -1.59
C ARG A 411 31.84 -0.46 -2.81
N MET A 412 31.13 -0.16 -3.89
CA MET A 412 31.72 0.43 -5.08
C MET A 412 32.31 1.83 -4.83
N TYR A 413 31.70 2.63 -3.97
CA TYR A 413 32.26 3.90 -3.49
C TYR A 413 33.59 3.68 -2.76
N GLU A 414 33.67 2.72 -1.85
CA GLU A 414 34.89 2.42 -1.10
C GLU A 414 36.04 1.99 -2.02
N ASP A 415 35.74 1.17 -3.03
CA ASP A 415 36.73 0.76 -4.02
C ASP A 415 37.20 1.94 -4.89
N LEU A 416 36.27 2.79 -5.33
CA LEU A 416 36.59 3.99 -6.11
C LEU A 416 37.39 5.02 -5.30
N GLU A 417 37.06 5.19 -4.02
CA GLU A 417 37.81 6.03 -3.10
C GLU A 417 39.22 5.50 -2.89
N ARG A 418 39.39 4.18 -2.73
CA ARG A 418 40.70 3.54 -2.60
C ARG A 418 41.58 3.83 -3.82
N ILE A 419 41.03 3.75 -5.03
CA ILE A 419 41.73 4.11 -6.28
C ILE A 419 42.09 5.61 -6.30
N GLY A 420 41.16 6.48 -5.88
CA GLY A 420 41.41 7.92 -5.78
C GLY A 420 42.57 8.26 -4.84
N ARG A 421 42.71 7.54 -3.72
CA ARG A 421 43.85 7.69 -2.79
C ARG A 421 45.17 7.27 -3.42
N TYR A 422 45.19 6.14 -4.15
CA TYR A 422 46.41 5.68 -4.84
C TYR A 422 46.86 6.64 -5.94
N ASN A 423 45.91 7.21 -6.69
CA ASN A 423 46.23 8.21 -7.71
C ASN A 423 46.75 9.52 -7.09
N ALA A 424 46.18 9.97 -5.98
CA ALA A 424 46.65 11.15 -5.26
C ALA A 424 48.03 10.97 -4.60
N SER A 425 48.44 9.72 -4.32
CA SER A 425 49.73 9.41 -3.68
C SER A 425 50.90 9.28 -4.65
N GLY A 426 50.68 9.45 -5.97
CA GLY A 426 51.77 9.59 -6.96
C GLY A 426 52.56 8.32 -7.29
N LEU A 427 52.11 7.11 -6.91
CA LEU A 427 52.81 5.85 -7.17
C LEU A 427 52.90 5.42 -8.65
N PHE A 428 52.40 6.25 -9.58
CA PHE A 428 52.60 6.13 -11.03
C PHE A 428 53.47 7.24 -11.65
N ALA A 429 54.04 8.14 -10.84
CA ALA A 429 55.05 9.08 -11.33
C ALA A 429 56.42 8.35 -11.35
N GLY A 430 56.71 7.67 -12.46
CA GLY A 430 58.06 7.17 -12.74
C GLY A 430 59.09 8.30 -12.71
N PRO A 431 60.36 8.02 -12.37
CA PRO A 431 61.37 9.05 -12.19
C PRO A 431 61.63 9.76 -13.52
N THR A 432 61.48 11.08 -13.51
CA THR A 432 61.91 11.95 -14.60
C THR A 432 63.42 11.85 -14.76
N LEU A 433 63.88 11.21 -15.84
CA LEU A 433 65.28 11.19 -16.23
C LEU A 433 65.41 11.70 -17.66
N ASP A 434 66.26 12.71 -17.75
CA ASP A 434 66.67 13.50 -18.90
C ASP A 434 67.48 12.67 -19.91
N GLY A 435 67.52 13.12 -21.17
CA GLY A 435 68.60 12.79 -22.11
C GLY A 435 68.53 11.50 -22.95
N SER A 436 68.10 11.64 -24.21
CA SER A 436 68.64 10.99 -25.42
C SER A 436 69.08 9.51 -25.38
N THR A 437 68.32 8.59 -26.02
CA THR A 437 68.79 7.72 -27.13
C THR A 437 67.69 6.76 -27.62
N THR A 438 67.86 6.33 -28.86
CA THR A 438 66.94 5.58 -29.72
C THR A 438 66.65 4.11 -29.32
N ARG A 439 65.47 3.65 -29.76
CA ARG A 439 65.05 2.28 -30.18
C ARG A 439 64.19 1.41 -29.22
N ARG A 440 63.07 0.99 -29.84
CA ARG A 440 62.36 -0.31 -29.81
C ARG A 440 61.25 -0.55 -28.77
N SER A 441 60.08 -0.76 -29.37
CA SER A 441 58.82 -1.36 -28.96
C SER A 441 58.91 -2.54 -27.98
N SER A 442 57.99 -2.61 -27.02
CA SER A 442 57.15 -3.80 -26.77
C SER A 442 55.98 -3.43 -25.84
N SER A 443 54.83 -4.02 -26.12
CA SER A 443 53.53 -3.83 -25.47
C SER A 443 53.51 -4.34 -24.02
N ALA A 444 52.93 -3.55 -23.12
CA ALA A 444 52.40 -4.05 -21.85
C ALA A 444 51.24 -3.14 -21.38
N GLY A 445 50.08 -3.26 -22.04
CA GLY A 445 48.82 -2.80 -21.48
C GLY A 445 48.35 -3.80 -20.44
N SER A 446 48.76 -3.63 -19.19
CA SER A 446 48.22 -4.40 -18.07
C SER A 446 46.87 -3.81 -17.67
N GLU A 447 45.78 -4.32 -18.24
CA GLU A 447 44.43 -4.07 -17.74
C GLU A 447 44.32 -4.55 -16.28
N PHE A 448 44.07 -3.61 -15.38
CA PHE A 448 43.83 -3.87 -13.97
C PHE A 448 42.45 -4.50 -13.78
N ASN A 449 42.41 -5.75 -13.29
CA ASN A 449 41.20 -6.55 -13.12
C ASN A 449 40.54 -6.27 -11.75
N PHE A 450 39.28 -5.84 -11.78
CA PHE A 450 38.50 -5.46 -10.59
C PHE A 450 37.97 -6.67 -9.80
N ASN A 451 38.09 -7.91 -10.32
CA ASN A 451 37.48 -9.11 -9.74
C ASN A 451 38.45 -10.01 -8.93
N THR A 452 39.69 -9.56 -8.66
CA THR A 452 40.68 -10.38 -7.95
C THR A 452 40.89 -9.83 -6.52
N PRO A 453 40.66 -10.61 -5.44
CA PRO A 453 41.06 -10.17 -4.11
C PRO A 453 42.59 -10.18 -4.05
N LEU A 454 43.21 -9.02 -3.81
CA LEU A 454 44.66 -8.95 -3.54
C LEU A 454 44.91 -9.45 -2.11
N GLU A 455 45.74 -10.49 -1.98
CA GLU A 455 46.08 -11.13 -0.70
C GLU A 455 46.56 -10.13 0.36
N THR A 456 45.97 -10.19 1.55
CA THR A 456 46.47 -9.49 2.74
C THR A 456 47.61 -10.30 3.36
N SER A 457 48.83 -10.10 2.87
CA SER A 457 50.02 -10.69 3.48
C SER A 457 50.46 -9.84 4.68
N ARG A 458 50.00 -10.21 5.89
CA ARG A 458 50.70 -9.86 7.14
C ARG A 458 51.80 -10.89 7.39
N PRO A 459 53.03 -10.51 7.73
CA PRO A 459 53.97 -11.45 8.33
C PRO A 459 53.75 -11.50 9.85
N SER A 460 53.77 -12.72 10.38
CA SER A 460 53.74 -13.03 11.81
C SER A 460 55.17 -13.26 12.34
N SER A 461 55.53 -12.66 13.48
CA SER A 461 56.53 -13.17 14.46
C SER A 461 56.49 -12.27 15.72
N ILE A 462 56.08 -12.81 16.88
CA ILE A 462 56.91 -13.25 18.05
C ILE A 462 57.53 -12.05 18.80
N THR A 463 57.58 -11.87 20.13
CA THR A 463 56.96 -12.36 21.39
C THR A 463 57.42 -11.39 22.51
N PHE A 464 56.62 -11.26 23.57
CA PHE A 464 56.84 -10.70 24.93
C PHE A 464 58.24 -10.29 25.42
N SER A 465 58.30 -9.15 26.14
CA SER A 465 58.94 -9.00 27.47
C SER A 465 58.47 -7.73 28.20
N THR A 466 58.33 -7.83 29.52
CA THR A 466 57.79 -6.85 30.49
C THR A 466 58.85 -6.51 31.54
N THR A 467 58.71 -5.33 32.16
CA THR A 467 59.35 -4.80 33.42
C THR A 467 60.84 -4.43 33.37
N GLY A 468 61.36 -3.36 33.99
CA GLY A 468 60.80 -2.30 34.85
C GLY A 468 61.93 -1.33 35.31
N SER A 469 61.52 -0.20 35.91
CA SER A 469 62.30 0.83 36.67
C SER A 469 63.22 1.77 35.86
N ALA A 470 63.13 3.10 35.88
CA ALA A 470 63.00 4.16 36.91
C ALA A 470 64.36 4.87 37.12
N ASP A 471 64.57 6.02 36.47
CA ASP A 471 65.04 7.26 37.12
C ASP A 471 65.09 8.46 36.15
N SER A 472 64.96 9.63 36.76
CA SER A 472 64.74 11.01 36.29
C SER A 472 65.68 11.64 35.23
N SER A 473 65.11 12.49 34.35
CA SER A 473 65.33 13.97 34.30
C SER A 473 65.02 14.57 32.91
N ALA A 474 64.94 15.90 32.86
CA ALA A 474 64.12 16.75 32.01
C ALA A 474 64.79 17.30 30.74
N ARG A 475 63.91 17.72 29.80
CA ARG A 475 64.08 18.73 28.74
C ARG A 475 65.12 18.45 27.65
N SER A 476 64.64 18.06 26.48
CA SER A 476 64.98 18.78 25.24
C SER A 476 63.92 18.56 24.17
N SER A 477 63.50 19.66 23.57
CA SER A 477 62.47 19.81 22.55
C SER A 477 62.89 19.18 21.21
N LEU A 478 62.15 18.16 20.78
CA LEU A 478 62.09 17.72 19.40
C LEU A 478 60.62 17.49 19.03
N ASN A 479 60.14 18.30 18.09
CA ASN A 479 58.80 18.23 17.50
C ASN A 479 58.57 16.84 16.88
N LEU A 480 57.76 16.00 17.53
CA LEU A 480 57.09 14.92 16.82
C LEU A 480 55.95 15.50 15.97
N PRO A 481 55.73 15.02 14.74
CA PRO A 481 54.51 15.31 14.02
C PRO A 481 53.33 14.82 14.87
N ALA A 482 52.37 15.70 15.12
CA ALA A 482 51.11 15.33 15.73
C ALA A 482 50.51 14.17 14.93
N TYR A 483 50.21 13.06 15.61
CA TYR A 483 49.36 12.01 15.07
C TYR A 483 48.00 12.61 14.74
N VAL A 484 47.80 13.02 13.48
CA VAL A 484 46.49 13.43 12.98
C VAL A 484 45.71 12.15 12.78
N ALA A 485 44.83 11.82 13.74
CA ALA A 485 43.88 10.72 13.61
C ALA A 485 43.07 10.89 12.31
N PRO A 486 43.22 10.01 11.31
CA PRO A 486 42.57 10.18 10.01
C PRO A 486 41.24 9.41 9.97
N ASP A 487 40.27 9.68 10.86
CA ASP A 487 39.06 8.83 10.90
C ASP A 487 37.70 9.56 10.96
N ASN A 488 37.64 10.84 11.34
CA ASN A 488 36.34 11.52 11.53
C ASN A 488 35.78 12.18 10.26
N CYS A 489 36.60 12.43 9.23
CA CYS A 489 36.15 13.07 7.98
C CYS A 489 35.59 12.05 6.97
N GLU A 490 36.26 10.91 6.80
CA GLU A 490 35.83 9.83 5.89
C GLU A 490 34.48 9.24 6.32
N ALA A 491 34.32 8.94 7.62
CA ALA A 491 33.04 8.45 8.16
C ALA A 491 31.89 9.45 7.96
N LYS A 492 32.16 10.76 8.04
CA LYS A 492 31.16 11.81 7.76
C LYS A 492 30.79 11.85 6.28
N ASN A 493 31.75 11.69 5.38
CA ASN A 493 31.49 11.68 3.94
C ASN A 493 30.69 10.45 3.51
N LYS A 494 31.02 9.26 4.04
CA LYS A 494 30.23 8.03 3.86
C LYS A 494 28.77 8.22 4.26
N ARG A 495 28.51 8.77 5.45
CA ARG A 495 27.13 9.04 5.93
C ARG A 495 26.40 10.06 5.06
N LYS A 496 27.09 11.11 4.59
CA LYS A 496 26.50 12.13 3.70
C LYS A 496 26.15 11.53 2.34
N LEU A 497 27.04 10.73 1.75
CA LEU A 497 26.78 10.03 0.50
C LEU A 497 25.57 9.11 0.65
N TYR A 498 25.56 8.25 1.67
CA TYR A 498 24.45 7.33 1.93
C TYR A 498 23.10 8.07 2.01
N ARG A 499 23.01 9.14 2.81
CA ARG A 499 21.79 9.96 2.91
C ARG A 499 21.40 10.57 1.56
N SER A 500 22.38 11.00 0.78
CA SER A 500 22.12 11.53 -0.56
C SER A 500 21.60 10.46 -1.53
N LEU A 501 22.09 9.23 -1.45
CA LEU A 501 21.62 8.12 -2.27
C LEU A 501 20.18 7.73 -1.90
N VAL A 502 19.88 7.68 -0.59
CA VAL A 502 18.51 7.47 -0.09
C VAL A 502 17.57 8.59 -0.56
N ALA A 503 18.01 9.85 -0.50
CA ALA A 503 17.20 10.97 -0.99
C ALA A 503 16.94 10.90 -2.50
N LEU A 504 17.94 10.50 -3.30
CA LEU A 504 17.76 10.24 -4.74
C LEU A 504 16.73 9.14 -4.97
N LEU A 505 16.81 8.04 -4.21
CA LEU A 505 15.86 6.93 -4.28
C LEU A 505 14.44 7.43 -4.00
N GLN A 506 14.24 8.22 -2.94
CA GLN A 506 12.94 8.77 -2.57
C GLN A 506 12.39 9.82 -3.56
N SER A 507 13.25 10.52 -4.31
CA SER A 507 12.84 11.56 -5.26
C SER A 507 12.15 11.03 -6.52
N VAL A 508 12.41 9.77 -6.89
CA VAL A 508 11.78 9.12 -8.05
C VAL A 508 10.52 8.42 -7.58
N ALA A 509 9.36 9.03 -7.86
CA ALA A 509 8.06 8.45 -7.56
C ALA A 509 7.94 7.03 -8.15
N PRO A 510 7.29 6.08 -7.46
CA PRO A 510 7.01 4.75 -8.00
C PRO A 510 5.94 4.85 -9.10
N VAL A 511 6.33 5.29 -10.30
CA VAL A 511 5.42 5.42 -11.45
C VAL A 511 5.23 4.07 -12.11
N GLY A 512 4.44 3.16 -11.52
CA GLY A 512 3.96 1.90 -12.15
C GLY A 512 5.02 0.96 -12.75
N LEU A 513 6.30 1.30 -12.63
CA LEU A 513 7.46 0.61 -13.17
C LEU A 513 7.83 -0.48 -12.18
N ARG A 514 8.25 -1.63 -12.70
CA ARG A 514 8.83 -2.69 -11.86
C ARG A 514 10.00 -2.08 -11.06
N HIS A 515 10.08 -2.33 -9.76
CA HIS A 515 11.10 -1.73 -8.87
C HIS A 515 12.55 -1.92 -9.38
N ALA A 516 12.84 -3.02 -10.08
CA ALA A 516 14.15 -3.22 -10.73
C ALA A 516 14.44 -2.20 -11.86
N THR A 517 13.41 -1.80 -12.61
CA THR A 517 13.52 -0.80 -13.70
C THR A 517 13.74 0.61 -13.14
N ARG A 518 13.28 0.90 -11.91
CA ARG A 518 13.57 2.15 -11.20
C ARG A 518 15.07 2.32 -10.98
N TRP A 519 15.73 1.31 -10.42
CA TRP A 519 17.19 1.34 -10.22
C TRP A 519 17.97 1.48 -11.53
N GLN A 520 17.50 0.85 -12.61
CA GLN A 520 18.10 1.00 -13.94
C GLN A 520 18.02 2.45 -14.45
N SER A 521 16.88 3.13 -14.25
CA SER A 521 16.74 4.53 -14.67
C SER A 521 17.62 5.50 -13.88
N MET A 522 18.02 5.11 -12.66
CA MET A 522 18.77 5.95 -11.74
C MET A 522 20.27 5.68 -11.73
N SER A 523 20.74 4.61 -12.38
CA SER A 523 22.14 4.14 -12.26
C SER A 523 23.15 5.24 -12.60
N SER A 524 22.88 6.04 -13.63
CA SER A 524 23.71 7.18 -14.04
C SER A 524 23.77 8.28 -12.98
N SER A 525 22.62 8.67 -12.42
CA SER A 525 22.54 9.69 -11.38
C SER A 525 23.23 9.23 -10.09
N ILE A 526 23.09 7.95 -9.74
CA ILE A 526 23.76 7.33 -8.59
C ILE A 526 25.28 7.30 -8.83
N ALA A 527 25.73 6.89 -10.03
CA ALA A 527 27.14 6.84 -10.38
C ALA A 527 27.80 8.22 -10.23
N LEU A 528 27.16 9.26 -10.79
CA LEU A 528 27.60 10.65 -10.65
C LEU A 528 27.64 11.10 -9.19
N GLN A 529 26.63 10.73 -8.40
CA GLN A 529 26.57 11.11 -7.00
C GLN A 529 27.66 10.43 -6.19
N ILE A 530 27.95 9.15 -6.41
CA ILE A 530 29.09 8.46 -5.80
C ILE A 530 30.39 9.15 -6.19
N PHE A 531 30.57 9.43 -7.49
CA PHE A 531 31.80 10.01 -8.02
C PHE A 531 32.11 11.38 -7.39
N ARG A 532 31.09 12.23 -7.17
CA ARG A 532 31.21 13.54 -6.51
C ARG A 532 31.80 13.49 -5.10
N TYR A 533 31.68 12.35 -4.41
CA TYR A 533 32.23 12.15 -3.07
C TYR A 533 33.61 11.48 -3.09
N THR A 534 34.18 11.20 -4.26
CA THR A 534 35.50 10.60 -4.44
C THR A 534 36.49 11.56 -5.09
N LYS A 535 37.80 11.31 -4.92
CA LYS A 535 38.89 12.02 -5.61
C LYS A 535 39.38 11.27 -6.86
N ALA A 536 38.51 10.45 -7.48
CA ALA A 536 38.87 9.63 -8.62
C ALA A 536 39.04 10.46 -9.91
N PRO A 537 39.97 10.09 -10.82
CA PRO A 537 40.08 10.68 -12.16
C PRO A 537 38.78 10.64 -12.96
N THR A 538 38.41 11.78 -13.58
CA THR A 538 37.18 11.92 -14.39
C THR A 538 37.13 10.98 -15.59
N SER A 539 38.26 10.51 -16.09
CA SER A 539 38.35 9.49 -17.14
C SER A 539 37.71 8.15 -16.75
N MET A 540 37.59 7.84 -15.46
CA MET A 540 37.01 6.58 -14.97
C MET A 540 35.50 6.62 -14.82
N LEU A 541 34.86 7.80 -14.95
CA LEU A 541 33.44 7.96 -14.69
C LEU A 541 32.58 7.09 -15.63
N SER A 542 32.86 7.10 -16.93
CA SER A 542 32.11 6.30 -17.91
C SER A 542 32.20 4.80 -17.60
N THR A 543 33.42 4.31 -17.33
CA THR A 543 33.65 2.89 -16.99
C THR A 543 32.99 2.50 -15.67
N PHE A 544 32.98 3.42 -14.69
CA PHE A 544 32.32 3.20 -13.41
C PHE A 544 30.79 3.13 -13.57
N GLU A 545 30.22 4.03 -14.37
CA GLU A 545 28.79 4.05 -14.67
C GLU A 545 28.32 2.75 -15.34
N ASP A 546 29.05 2.28 -16.36
CA ASP A 546 28.74 1.03 -17.07
C ASP A 546 28.82 -0.18 -16.14
N LYS A 547 29.86 -0.24 -15.28
CA LYS A 547 30.02 -1.31 -14.28
C LYS A 547 28.90 -1.29 -13.25
N LEU A 548 28.57 -0.11 -12.71
CA LEU A 548 27.50 0.03 -11.72
C LEU A 548 26.15 -0.39 -12.34
N ALA A 549 25.84 0.07 -13.55
CA ALA A 549 24.63 -0.30 -14.25
C ALA A 549 24.57 -1.82 -14.52
N THR A 550 25.71 -2.44 -14.83
CA THR A 550 25.79 -3.90 -15.05
C THR A 550 25.55 -4.68 -13.76
N ILE A 551 26.12 -4.26 -12.63
CA ILE A 551 25.96 -4.95 -11.34
C ILE A 551 24.53 -4.79 -10.82
N ILE A 552 23.95 -3.58 -10.92
CA ILE A 552 22.57 -3.32 -10.48
C ILE A 552 21.55 -4.04 -11.37
N ARG A 553 21.84 -4.20 -12.67
CA ARG A 553 20.99 -4.92 -13.63
C ARG A 553 21.15 -6.44 -13.54
N GLY A 554 22.38 -6.90 -13.30
CA GLY A 554 22.80 -8.29 -13.29
C GLY A 554 23.04 -8.78 -11.87
N MET A 555 22.04 -9.45 -11.31
CA MET A 555 22.07 -10.07 -9.97
C MET A 555 23.09 -11.22 -9.88
N ASP A 556 23.74 -11.55 -10.99
CA ASP A 556 24.75 -12.59 -11.09
C ASP A 556 26.16 -12.16 -10.71
N SER A 557 26.40 -10.86 -10.53
CA SER A 557 27.71 -10.33 -10.11
C SER A 557 28.18 -10.96 -8.79
N PRO A 558 29.47 -11.32 -8.64
CA PRO A 558 30.00 -11.89 -7.41
C PRO A 558 29.81 -10.94 -6.21
N LEU A 559 30.00 -9.63 -6.42
CA LEU A 559 29.77 -8.61 -5.39
C LEU A 559 28.31 -8.59 -4.94
N TYR A 560 27.36 -8.70 -5.88
CA TYR A 560 25.93 -8.71 -5.56
C TYR A 560 25.57 -9.93 -4.71
N LYS A 561 26.02 -11.12 -5.13
CA LYS A 561 25.80 -12.38 -4.42
C LYS A 561 26.42 -12.39 -3.03
N GLU A 562 27.61 -11.80 -2.87
CA GLU A 562 28.26 -11.66 -1.56
C GLU A 562 27.44 -10.76 -0.63
N VAL A 563 27.02 -9.59 -1.13
CA VAL A 563 26.21 -8.63 -0.36
C VAL A 563 24.86 -9.25 0.02
N GLU A 564 24.15 -9.85 -0.93
CA GLU A 564 22.87 -10.53 -0.68
C GLU A 564 23.01 -11.64 0.37
N LYS A 565 24.05 -12.49 0.25
CA LYS A 565 24.33 -13.55 1.25
C LYS A 565 24.60 -12.97 2.63
N SER A 566 25.37 -11.89 2.73
CA SER A 566 25.63 -11.21 4.01
C SER A 566 24.35 -10.65 4.64
N PHE A 567 23.49 -10.02 3.85
CA PHE A 567 22.18 -9.56 4.31
C PHE A 567 21.27 -10.71 4.74
N HIS A 568 21.25 -11.80 3.99
CA HIS A 568 20.44 -12.98 4.32
C HIS A 568 20.87 -13.60 5.66
N ILE A 569 22.17 -13.75 5.91
CA ILE A 569 22.69 -14.25 7.20
C ILE A 569 22.26 -13.35 8.36
N ARG A 570 22.45 -12.02 8.23
CA ARG A 570 22.04 -11.07 9.27
C ARG A 570 20.53 -11.06 9.49
N LEU A 571 19.75 -11.11 8.41
CA LEU A 571 18.30 -11.22 8.46
C LEU A 571 17.88 -12.47 9.24
N MET A 572 18.48 -13.62 8.97
CA MET A 572 18.11 -14.87 9.64
C MET A 572 18.38 -14.84 11.15
N VAL A 573 19.46 -14.17 11.59
CA VAL A 573 19.74 -13.95 13.02
C VAL A 573 18.63 -13.11 13.65
N GLU A 574 18.34 -11.93 13.09
CA GLU A 574 17.34 -11.02 13.64
C GLU A 574 15.92 -11.63 13.58
N LEU A 575 15.58 -12.28 12.47
CA LEU A 575 14.33 -13.00 12.27
C LEU A 575 14.13 -14.09 13.33
N SER A 576 15.18 -14.85 13.67
CA SER A 576 15.09 -15.90 14.70
C SER A 576 14.77 -15.35 16.08
N SER A 577 15.36 -14.20 16.43
CA SER A 577 15.10 -13.49 17.68
C SER A 577 13.63 -13.07 17.77
N ARG A 578 13.12 -12.42 16.70
CA ARG A 578 11.73 -11.93 16.66
C ARG A 578 10.70 -13.05 16.61
N VAL A 579 10.96 -14.13 15.86
CA VAL A 579 10.05 -15.28 15.82
C VAL A 579 9.93 -15.94 17.20
N ARG A 580 11.03 -16.04 17.95
CA ARG A 580 11.03 -16.59 19.32
C ARG A 580 10.18 -15.73 20.27
N GLU A 581 10.32 -14.41 20.18
CA GLU A 581 9.51 -13.46 20.95
C GLU A 581 8.01 -13.57 20.59
N TYR A 582 7.70 -13.64 19.30
CA TYR A 582 6.33 -13.57 18.79
C TYR A 582 5.55 -14.88 18.92
N ARG A 583 6.23 -16.03 18.95
CA ARG A 583 5.58 -17.36 18.92
C ARG A 583 4.58 -17.54 20.07
N ALA A 584 4.88 -17.04 21.26
CA ALA A 584 4.06 -17.23 22.46
C ALA A 584 2.96 -16.17 22.67
N LEU A 585 2.93 -15.10 21.86
CA LEU A 585 2.00 -13.99 22.05
C LEU A 585 0.58 -14.32 21.56
N SER A 586 -0.45 -13.75 22.19
CA SER A 586 -1.82 -13.77 21.65
C SER A 586 -1.91 -13.03 20.31
N GLY A 587 -3.08 -13.04 19.65
CA GLY A 587 -3.26 -12.28 18.41
C GLY A 587 -2.98 -10.78 18.63
N VAL A 588 -3.58 -10.20 19.67
CA VAL A 588 -3.39 -8.79 20.02
C VAL A 588 -1.99 -8.52 20.56
N GLY A 589 -1.40 -9.45 21.31
CA GLY A 589 -0.01 -9.34 21.75
C GLY A 589 0.96 -9.26 20.58
N LEU A 590 0.80 -10.15 19.60
CA LEU A 590 1.59 -10.17 18.36
C LEU A 590 1.43 -8.87 17.57
N PHE A 591 0.18 -8.42 17.38
CA PHE A 591 -0.13 -7.16 16.71
C PHE A 591 0.58 -5.98 17.40
N THR A 592 0.43 -5.84 18.72
CA THR A 592 0.99 -4.73 19.49
C THR A 592 2.52 -4.74 19.46
N ALA A 593 3.15 -5.90 19.65
CA ALA A 593 4.61 -6.04 19.63
C ALA A 593 5.18 -5.67 18.25
N ALA A 594 4.61 -6.22 17.17
CA ALA A 594 5.09 -5.98 15.82
C ALA A 594 4.79 -4.58 15.28
N THR A 595 3.75 -3.90 15.76
CA THR A 595 3.41 -2.53 15.35
C THR A 595 4.24 -1.50 16.13
N THR A 596 4.40 -1.69 17.43
CA THR A 596 5.25 -0.82 18.27
C THR A 596 6.73 -0.96 17.92
N GLY A 597 7.19 -2.19 17.67
CA GLY A 597 8.58 -2.47 17.27
C GLY A 597 8.98 -1.74 15.99
N ARG A 598 8.06 -1.61 15.01
CA ARG A 598 8.31 -0.85 13.77
C ARG A 598 8.52 0.63 14.02
N SER A 599 7.66 1.25 14.83
CA SER A 599 7.81 2.67 15.18
C SER A 599 9.13 2.94 15.90
N GLN A 600 9.58 2.02 16.76
CA GLN A 600 10.87 2.13 17.43
C GLN A 600 12.06 1.94 16.48
N ALA A 601 12.00 0.93 15.60
CA ALA A 601 13.04 0.69 14.59
C ALA A 601 13.22 1.91 13.67
N GLN A 602 12.11 2.53 13.22
CA GLN A 602 12.13 3.74 12.40
C GLN A 602 12.63 4.98 13.15
N ALA A 603 12.45 5.05 14.47
CA ALA A 603 12.90 6.20 15.28
C ALA A 603 14.39 6.15 15.64
N ARG A 604 15.05 4.98 15.54
CA ARG A 604 16.48 4.84 15.87
C ARG A 604 17.35 5.46 14.76
N ASN A 605 17.98 6.58 15.09
CA ASN A 605 18.88 7.35 14.20
C ASN A 605 20.30 6.76 14.04
N HIS A 606 20.60 5.60 14.63
CA HIS A 606 21.90 4.94 14.52
C HIS A 606 21.88 3.90 13.40
N ASP A 607 22.87 3.98 12.50
CA ASP A 607 23.09 3.16 11.30
C ASP A 607 21.81 2.70 10.56
N HIS A 608 21.43 3.50 9.55
CA HIS A 608 20.20 3.32 8.75
C HIS A 608 20.07 1.92 8.12
N GLU A 609 21.18 1.25 7.79
CA GLU A 609 21.13 -0.10 7.21
C GLU A 609 20.63 -1.15 8.21
N ASP A 610 21.09 -1.10 9.46
CA ASP A 610 20.70 -2.07 10.49
C ASP A 610 19.26 -1.81 10.97
N SER A 611 18.85 -0.54 11.06
CA SER A 611 17.46 -0.15 11.36
C SER A 611 16.45 -0.66 10.31
N VAL A 612 16.77 -0.56 9.02
CA VAL A 612 15.88 -1.05 7.96
C VAL A 612 15.83 -2.58 7.94
N LEU A 613 16.96 -3.25 8.19
CA LEU A 613 16.99 -4.71 8.29
C LEU A 613 16.17 -5.23 9.50
N GLU A 614 16.27 -4.54 10.64
CA GLU A 614 15.45 -4.82 11.84
C GLU A 614 13.95 -4.68 11.49
N ASP A 615 13.55 -3.63 10.77
CA ASP A 615 12.16 -3.43 10.33
C ASP A 615 11.68 -4.52 9.35
N ILE A 616 12.52 -4.96 8.41
CA ILE A 616 12.22 -6.09 7.51
C ILE A 616 12.03 -7.37 8.34
N ALA A 617 12.91 -7.64 9.31
CA ALA A 617 12.83 -8.81 10.17
C ALA A 617 11.55 -8.80 11.03
N ILE A 618 11.18 -7.66 11.61
CA ILE A 618 9.94 -7.49 12.38
C ILE A 618 8.72 -7.80 11.52
N ARG A 619 8.65 -7.24 10.31
CA ARG A 619 7.53 -7.45 9.38
C ARG A 619 7.45 -8.89 8.90
N LEU A 620 8.59 -9.51 8.57
CA LEU A 620 8.66 -10.89 8.10
C LEU A 620 8.31 -11.88 9.22
N ALA A 621 8.78 -11.64 10.45
CA ALA A 621 8.42 -12.44 11.63
C ALA A 621 6.92 -12.38 11.91
N HIS A 622 6.34 -11.19 11.91
CA HIS A 622 4.91 -10.99 12.14
C HIS A 622 4.06 -11.74 11.10
N LEU A 623 4.37 -11.53 9.81
CA LEU A 623 3.72 -12.23 8.70
C LEU A 623 3.86 -13.75 8.84
N GLY A 624 5.08 -14.22 9.04
CA GLY A 624 5.36 -15.65 9.10
C GLY A 624 4.69 -16.35 10.29
N VAL A 625 4.65 -15.73 11.47
CA VAL A 625 4.00 -16.30 12.66
C VAL A 625 2.48 -16.39 12.46
N LEU A 626 1.84 -15.33 11.97
CA LEU A 626 0.39 -15.36 11.71
C LEU A 626 0.07 -16.38 10.61
N HIS A 627 0.83 -16.38 9.51
CA HIS A 627 0.67 -17.31 8.41
C HIS A 627 0.84 -18.76 8.86
N TRP A 628 1.86 -19.05 9.67
CA TRP A 628 2.07 -20.39 10.22
C TRP A 628 0.88 -20.84 11.07
N ARG A 629 0.35 -19.96 11.95
CA ARG A 629 -0.83 -20.29 12.77
C ARG A 629 -2.07 -20.63 11.93
N VAL A 630 -2.24 -19.99 10.78
CA VAL A 630 -3.37 -20.27 9.87
C VAL A 630 -3.14 -21.55 9.05
N TRP A 631 -1.94 -21.74 8.49
CA TRP A 631 -1.71 -22.72 7.42
C TRP A 631 -0.93 -23.97 7.82
N ALA A 632 -0.20 -23.98 8.93
CA ALA A 632 0.72 -25.08 9.26
C ALA A 632 0.07 -26.45 9.16
N GLN A 633 -1.07 -26.64 9.83
CA GLN A 633 -1.77 -27.93 9.89
C GLN A 633 -2.40 -28.36 8.56
N THR A 634 -2.65 -27.43 7.63
CA THR A 634 -3.33 -27.74 6.37
C THR A 634 -2.37 -27.85 5.18
N ALA A 635 -1.26 -27.12 5.23
CA ALA A 635 -0.35 -26.98 4.09
C ALA A 635 1.08 -27.47 4.35
N TYR A 636 1.56 -27.54 5.59
CA TYR A 636 3.01 -27.69 5.86
C TYR A 636 3.36 -28.87 6.79
N VAL A 637 2.49 -29.24 7.71
CA VAL A 637 2.66 -30.44 8.54
C VAL A 637 2.05 -31.63 7.79
N ASP A 638 2.83 -32.70 7.61
CA ASP A 638 2.30 -33.95 7.04
C ASP A 638 1.42 -34.66 8.09
N GLU A 639 0.29 -35.24 7.66
CA GLU A 639 -0.72 -35.88 8.53
C GLU A 639 -0.18 -37.09 9.32
N ASP A 640 0.97 -37.65 8.93
CA ASP A 640 1.59 -38.82 9.57
C ASP A 640 2.19 -38.52 10.96
N SER A 641 2.27 -37.25 11.40
CA SER A 641 2.72 -36.89 12.75
C SER A 641 1.62 -36.93 13.83
N MET A 642 0.36 -37.18 13.47
CA MET A 642 -0.76 -37.25 14.41
C MET A 642 -1.06 -38.65 14.97
N VAL A 643 -0.21 -39.65 14.70
CA VAL A 643 -0.36 -41.03 15.21
C VAL A 643 0.71 -41.37 16.24
N VAL A 644 0.95 -40.51 17.23
CA VAL A 644 1.61 -40.91 18.48
C VAL A 644 1.10 -39.97 19.58
N ASP A 645 0.01 -40.36 20.24
CA ASP A 645 -0.40 -39.99 21.62
C ASP A 645 -1.88 -40.33 21.82
N SER A 646 -2.23 -41.57 21.48
CA SER A 646 -3.53 -42.17 21.80
C SER A 646 -3.30 -43.65 22.05
N GLU A 647 -2.48 -43.96 23.06
CA GLU A 647 -2.49 -45.21 23.84
C GLU A 647 -1.30 -45.21 24.81
N THR A 648 -1.55 -44.84 26.06
CA THR A 648 -1.07 -45.56 27.26
C THR A 648 -1.86 -45.11 28.49
#